data_AF-A0A182ST49-F1
#
_entry.id   AF-A0A182ST49-F1
#
_cell.length_a   1.000
_cell.length_b   1.000
_cell.length_c   1.000
_cell.angle_alpha   90.00
_cell.angle_beta   90.00
_cell.angle_gamma   90.00
#
_symmetry.space_group_name_H-M   'P 1'
#
loop_
_entity.id
_entity.type
_entity.pdbx_description
1 polymer ?
#
loop_
_entity_poly.entity_id
_entity_poly.type
_entity_poly.pdbx_seq_one_letter_code
_entity_poly.pdbx_strand_id
1 'polypeptide(L)'
;MVDSQPYIIRAMEEMGLAEGGFIPIANEENKRLMELINRLTGSKTESTGKVTISDQRLGNLKVHLKNAQQEFEQNSKLIGVDKSQITSEHGLLKVSQNERSFFRQQLSDAKKEHSELKKHEKRSLGDMNKLAGNVEKYTERIKWANDVLTEWKQVMGDGEKRIKLIQKYCKQDASKAEALEAKMKQLENKIASRGSVLVTLCEEYKSLEQVLERTSQLFRQAHYERRHMVRTWKEAVKHMNQREAEIKLVEQDIDSAREITEMLQGDLQAQVEFLEQQQRNNHEIEIRIADLNVEVSKLRNRLTALNDSVQLKTNEYQITRKAVQNLSNKLSTMRYRNRHALTEEEEKEKQIHENLSELELLRDKLDNFRSKSLCAQDRLRQLNEIVESEEKQIRAMETETERLSTAMYRAQQQLFAMKEEEKLLKVEVHSTESGKTKIKAAIENMKKEITRQKDISYNVNYNIQQVQKRIVNMQGAGTDQEEANRAHAKLVHAQQLLAQKQEDLSIVQAQTVEIQQEFRQSSLLFQQDAAEIERMTGKWKEKTLLVEGGEKKVRQCKTENQDRLVEKSLLKMRIKQMERQLDTQSDKMYTLERHRMELEAAISKRMVDITAQKDMLVLQRKYLAEERAQLRADISERTLKIEQLKNRYDLSLDLLGKNEDGSIVTATQIKIQTAQEKYMLLREGSELNVKILKAEEDLKALENSLKVMNYANDKYKRGFQKVEDENPDMIAMENIQADYCKAVAALKSVRSDLSQNTENLHDLNECREQNDKSLEQAQKVRLDSNDVLLRIQKELLDQRTKIQRAERELKLAIKAAKAKTNDDDLMLIFQKDLNLKELEERNSNALQHLADLVEQNSELAASVSKQCYERGLRLPLIKRTKSQISWRSENSHGTEYSGRVDTISSKQASRLSICTTTTSSRNTDSSDDIAKSFDNRMSAGLSVILIDFPGSKAAAGKSTKK
;
A
#
# COMPACT_ATOMS: atom_id res chain seq x y z
N MET A 1 44.81 107.60 16.72
CA MET A 1 45.56 108.13 17.86
C MET A 1 46.01 106.97 18.73
N VAL A 2 47.23 106.52 18.50
CA VAL A 2 48.04 105.83 19.53
C VAL A 2 48.57 106.93 20.48
N ASP A 3 49.17 106.58 21.61
CA ASP A 3 49.72 107.49 22.64
C ASP A 3 48.74 108.03 23.72
N SER A 4 47.85 107.17 24.23
CA SER A 4 47.16 107.42 25.52
C SER A 4 47.11 106.20 26.46
N GLN A 5 47.66 105.06 26.06
CA GLN A 5 47.75 103.85 26.90
C GLN A 5 48.75 103.90 28.08
N PRO A 6 49.81 104.74 28.13
CA PRO A 6 50.72 104.74 29.29
C PRO A 6 50.06 105.18 30.61
N TYR A 7 49.04 106.04 30.55
CA TYR A 7 48.40 106.61 31.74
C TYR A 7 47.51 105.58 32.48
N ILE A 8 46.82 104.73 31.72
CA ILE A 8 45.96 103.67 32.29
C ILE A 8 46.80 102.59 32.98
N ILE A 9 47.93 102.19 32.37
CA ILE A 9 48.83 101.19 32.96
C ILE A 9 49.42 101.70 34.28
N ARG A 10 49.91 102.94 34.30
CA ARG A 10 50.48 103.58 35.50
C ARG A 10 49.46 103.73 36.64
N ALA A 11 48.22 104.09 36.32
CA ALA A 11 47.12 104.15 37.30
C ALA A 11 46.71 102.76 37.84
N MET A 12 47.01 101.67 37.12
CA MET A 12 46.78 100.29 37.58
C MET A 12 47.97 99.71 38.37
N GLU A 13 49.17 100.24 38.17
CA GLU A 13 50.37 99.94 38.97
C GLU A 13 50.30 100.61 40.35
N GLU A 14 49.85 101.87 40.43
CA GLU A 14 49.56 102.56 41.71
C GLU A 14 48.45 101.88 42.54
N MET A 15 47.64 101.02 41.91
CA MET A 15 46.60 100.19 42.55
C MET A 15 47.09 98.79 42.98
N GLY A 16 48.39 98.49 42.89
CA GLY A 16 49.01 97.29 43.49
C GLY A 16 48.78 95.97 42.75
N LEU A 17 48.61 95.99 41.42
CA LEU A 17 48.23 94.81 40.61
C LEU A 17 49.34 94.27 39.68
N ALA A 18 50.60 94.48 40.05
CA ALA A 18 51.78 93.97 39.35
C ALA A 18 52.26 92.62 39.94
N GLU A 19 52.43 91.65 39.04
CA GLU A 19 52.98 90.29 39.26
C GLU A 19 52.24 89.31 40.21
N GLY A 20 52.11 88.06 39.75
CA GLY A 20 52.22 86.92 40.66
C GLY A 20 51.05 86.52 41.56
N GLY A 21 49.87 87.15 41.51
CA GLY A 21 48.66 86.55 42.10
C GLY A 21 47.85 87.43 43.04
N PHE A 22 47.32 88.55 42.54
CA PHE A 22 46.08 89.11 43.08
C PHE A 22 45.20 89.63 41.94
N ILE A 23 44.00 89.09 41.83
CA ILE A 23 42.86 89.77 41.21
C ILE A 23 42.03 90.28 42.39
N PRO A 24 41.43 91.49 42.34
CA PRO A 24 40.45 91.91 43.33
C PRO A 24 39.18 91.05 43.20
N ILE A 25 39.21 89.85 43.77
CA ILE A 25 38.08 88.93 43.84
C ILE A 25 37.14 89.51 44.89
N ALA A 26 36.12 90.25 44.44
CA ALA A 26 35.17 90.96 45.29
C ALA A 26 34.21 90.05 46.11
N ASN A 27 34.48 88.74 46.18
CA ASN A 27 33.65 87.77 46.90
C ASN A 27 34.49 86.63 47.51
N GLU A 28 34.38 86.46 48.83
CA GLU A 28 35.14 85.50 49.64
C GLU A 28 34.84 84.02 49.29
N GLU A 29 33.69 83.75 48.68
CA GLU A 29 33.29 82.42 48.20
C GLU A 29 34.27 81.86 47.16
N ASN A 30 34.75 82.70 46.25
CA ASN A 30 35.65 82.30 45.16
C ASN A 30 37.06 81.94 45.65
N LYS A 31 37.48 82.47 46.80
CA LYS A 31 38.77 82.13 47.41
C LYS A 31 38.76 80.72 48.01
N ARG A 32 37.68 80.36 48.70
CA ARG A 32 37.46 79.00 49.22
C ARG A 32 37.36 77.96 48.09
N LEU A 33 36.76 78.32 46.96
CA LEU A 33 36.67 77.46 45.78
C LEU A 33 38.06 77.04 45.23
N MET A 34 39.05 77.93 45.21
CA MET A 34 40.41 77.59 44.72
C MET A 34 41.17 76.63 45.65
N GLU A 35 41.08 76.82 46.97
CA GLU A 35 41.66 75.86 47.93
C GLU A 35 40.96 74.49 47.87
N LEU A 36 39.66 74.49 47.61
CA LEU A 36 38.89 73.28 47.37
C LEU A 36 39.38 72.55 46.10
N ILE A 37 39.57 73.26 44.98
CA ILE A 37 40.05 72.72 43.71
C ILE A 37 41.42 72.04 43.86
N ASN A 38 42.37 72.67 44.55
CA ASN A 38 43.69 72.07 44.77
C ASN A 38 43.64 70.80 45.63
N ARG A 39 42.81 70.80 46.69
CA ARG A 39 42.59 69.61 47.54
C ARG A 39 41.90 68.48 46.77
N LEU A 40 40.90 68.80 45.95
CA LEU A 40 40.21 67.85 45.08
C LEU A 40 41.14 67.27 44.01
N THR A 41 42.10 68.05 43.50
CA THR A 41 43.08 67.58 42.51
C THR A 41 44.06 66.56 43.11
N GLY A 42 44.51 66.76 44.36
CA GLY A 42 45.29 65.73 45.09
C GLY A 42 44.48 64.47 45.41
N SER A 43 43.20 64.62 45.77
CA SER A 43 42.30 63.48 45.99
C SER A 43 42.02 62.70 44.69
N LYS A 44 41.98 63.39 43.54
CA LYS A 44 41.78 62.80 42.21
C LYS A 44 42.91 61.82 41.86
N THR A 45 44.18 62.18 42.07
CA THR A 45 45.32 61.31 41.71
C THR A 45 45.37 60.04 42.56
N GLU A 46 45.16 60.15 43.89
CA GLU A 46 45.09 58.99 44.78
C GLU A 46 43.88 58.09 44.43
N SER A 47 42.75 58.69 44.06
CA SER A 47 41.57 57.96 43.60
C SER A 47 41.83 57.22 42.28
N THR A 48 42.52 57.83 41.31
CA THR A 48 42.87 57.14 40.05
C THR A 48 43.78 55.93 40.26
N GLY A 49 44.70 55.96 41.23
CA GLY A 49 45.50 54.79 41.60
C GLY A 49 44.69 53.64 42.22
N LYS A 50 43.63 53.97 42.97
CA LYS A 50 42.68 52.97 43.53
C LYS A 50 41.75 52.40 42.45
N VAL A 51 41.41 53.21 41.44
CA VAL A 51 40.63 52.77 40.27
C VAL A 51 41.42 51.77 39.43
N THR A 52 42.68 52.03 39.07
CA THR A 52 43.46 51.09 38.22
C THR A 52 43.68 49.71 38.88
N ILE A 53 43.91 49.67 40.19
CA ILE A 53 43.98 48.40 40.96
C ILE A 53 42.61 47.71 41.00
N SER A 54 41.53 48.47 41.13
CA SER A 54 40.16 47.94 41.07
C SER A 54 39.82 47.40 39.68
N ASP A 55 40.28 48.04 38.60
CA ASP A 55 40.08 47.60 37.22
C ASP A 55 40.85 46.33 36.89
N GLN A 56 42.08 46.16 37.39
CA GLN A 56 42.82 44.89 37.28
C GLN A 56 42.09 43.77 38.04
N ARG A 57 41.62 44.03 39.27
CA ARG A 57 40.80 43.08 40.03
C ARG A 57 39.47 42.77 39.32
N LEU A 58 38.83 43.76 38.71
CA LEU A 58 37.61 43.62 37.93
C LEU A 58 37.86 42.80 36.65
N GLY A 59 39.01 42.96 36.00
CA GLY A 59 39.44 42.13 34.86
C GLY A 59 39.53 40.66 35.23
N ASN A 60 40.24 40.35 36.32
CA ASN A 60 40.35 38.97 36.83
C ASN A 60 38.97 38.41 37.25
N LEU A 61 38.14 39.21 37.93
CA LEU A 61 36.77 38.83 38.28
C LEU A 61 35.87 38.64 37.05
N LYS A 62 36.05 39.39 35.96
CA LYS A 62 35.35 39.19 34.68
C LYS A 62 35.73 37.88 34.01
N VAL A 63 37.00 37.46 34.09
CA VAL A 63 37.44 36.14 33.59
C VAL A 63 36.84 35.01 34.45
N HIS A 64 36.88 35.12 35.78
CA HIS A 64 36.22 34.15 36.66
C HIS A 64 34.69 34.12 36.46
N LEU A 65 34.06 35.29 36.25
CA LEU A 65 32.63 35.39 35.92
C LEU A 65 32.32 34.70 34.60
N LYS A 66 33.15 34.88 33.56
CA LYS A 66 32.97 34.21 32.27
C LYS A 66 33.08 32.69 32.39
N ASN A 67 34.04 32.19 33.16
CA ASN A 67 34.16 30.76 33.42
C ASN A 67 32.96 30.24 34.24
N ALA A 68 32.54 30.97 35.27
CA ALA A 68 31.35 30.63 36.06
C ALA A 68 30.04 30.70 35.23
N GLN A 69 29.95 31.61 34.26
CA GLN A 69 28.85 31.66 33.29
C GLN A 69 28.87 30.46 32.34
N GLN A 70 30.05 30.04 31.87
CA GLN A 70 30.20 28.85 31.04
C GLN A 70 29.83 27.56 31.80
N GLU A 71 30.24 27.44 33.07
CA GLU A 71 29.81 26.35 33.96
C GLU A 71 28.31 26.42 34.28
N PHE A 72 27.77 27.63 34.49
CA PHE A 72 26.34 27.84 34.69
C PHE A 72 25.52 27.48 33.44
N GLU A 73 26.01 27.79 32.24
CA GLU A 73 25.38 27.38 30.98
C GLU A 73 25.41 25.88 30.78
N GLN A 74 26.54 25.21 31.07
CA GLN A 74 26.66 23.75 30.99
C GLN A 74 25.71 23.07 31.98
N ASN A 75 25.71 23.51 33.24
CA ASN A 75 24.76 23.02 34.25
C ASN A 75 23.30 23.35 33.89
N SER A 76 23.02 24.51 33.30
CA SER A 76 21.68 24.88 32.85
C SER A 76 21.22 24.02 31.67
N LYS A 77 22.13 23.64 30.75
CA LYS A 77 21.87 22.68 29.67
C LYS A 77 21.59 21.29 30.25
N LEU A 78 22.37 20.83 31.22
CA LEU A 78 22.15 19.55 31.91
C LEU A 78 20.79 19.53 32.64
N ILE A 79 20.50 20.54 33.46
CA ILE A 79 19.19 20.72 34.12
C ILE A 79 18.05 20.85 33.10
N GLY A 80 18.31 21.42 31.92
CA GLY A 80 17.35 21.47 30.81
C GLY A 80 17.05 20.08 30.24
N VAL A 81 18.08 19.25 30.04
CA VAL A 81 17.94 17.84 29.64
C VAL A 81 17.17 17.06 30.71
N ASP A 82 17.58 17.15 31.98
CA ASP A 82 16.89 16.49 33.10
C ASP A 82 15.42 16.91 33.20
N LYS A 83 15.12 18.21 33.05
CA LYS A 83 13.73 18.69 32.99
C LYS A 83 12.96 18.13 31.79
N SER A 84 13.59 18.00 30.63
CA SER A 84 12.93 17.39 29.46
C SER A 84 12.70 15.88 29.62
N GLN A 85 13.61 15.18 30.31
CA GLN A 85 13.42 13.79 30.70
C GLN A 85 12.29 13.66 31.74
N ILE A 86 12.28 14.49 32.78
CA ILE A 86 11.22 14.50 33.82
C ILE A 86 9.85 14.84 33.21
N THR A 87 9.75 15.75 32.24
CA THR A 87 8.47 16.04 31.57
C THR A 87 8.04 14.91 30.63
N SER A 88 8.98 14.21 29.98
CA SER A 88 8.71 13.00 29.21
C SER A 88 8.19 11.85 30.09
N GLU A 89 8.90 11.56 31.19
CA GLU A 89 8.51 10.62 32.26
C GLU A 89 7.12 10.97 32.83
N HIS A 90 6.88 12.26 33.13
CA HIS A 90 5.57 12.73 33.60
C HIS A 90 4.47 12.56 32.54
N GLY A 91 4.80 12.77 31.26
CA GLY A 91 3.91 12.51 30.13
C GLY A 91 3.52 11.03 30.03
N LEU A 92 4.51 10.13 30.11
CA LEU A 92 4.30 8.67 30.15
C LEU A 92 3.44 8.26 31.35
N LEU A 93 3.76 8.77 32.55
CA LEU A 93 2.97 8.55 33.76
C LEU A 93 1.54 9.07 33.61
N LYS A 94 1.33 10.23 32.98
CA LYS A 94 0.00 10.79 32.70
C LYS A 94 -0.78 9.95 31.71
N VAL A 95 -0.15 9.44 30.66
CA VAL A 95 -0.78 8.48 29.73
C VAL A 95 -1.21 7.23 30.50
N SER A 96 -0.33 6.61 31.30
CA SER A 96 -0.68 5.45 32.12
C SER A 96 -1.77 5.73 33.16
N GLN A 97 -1.79 6.92 33.77
CA GLN A 97 -2.86 7.36 34.68
C GLN A 97 -4.19 7.54 33.94
N ASN A 98 -4.17 8.08 32.73
CA ASN A 98 -5.35 8.27 31.89
C ASN A 98 -5.89 6.94 31.39
N GLU A 99 -5.04 6.03 30.92
CA GLU A 99 -5.41 4.65 30.55
C GLU A 99 -6.01 3.90 31.75
N ARG A 100 -5.38 3.96 32.92
CA ARG A 100 -5.93 3.35 34.15
C ARG A 100 -7.29 3.95 34.53
N SER A 101 -7.48 5.25 34.32
CA SER A 101 -8.75 5.94 34.61
C SER A 101 -9.83 5.58 33.58
N PHE A 102 -9.46 5.48 32.30
CA PHE A 102 -10.30 5.02 31.20
C PHE A 102 -10.75 3.57 31.42
N PHE A 103 -9.85 2.64 31.74
CA PHE A 103 -10.22 1.26 32.07
C PHE A 103 -11.04 1.17 33.35
N ARG A 104 -10.77 1.99 34.37
CA ARG A 104 -11.62 2.09 35.57
C ARG A 104 -13.03 2.59 35.22
N GLN A 105 -13.14 3.53 34.29
CA GLN A 105 -14.44 4.04 33.82
C GLN A 105 -15.17 3.00 32.98
N GLN A 106 -14.52 2.36 32.00
CA GLN A 106 -15.09 1.22 31.25
C GLN A 106 -15.57 0.10 32.19
N LEU A 107 -14.80 -0.24 33.23
CA LEU A 107 -15.22 -1.23 34.23
C LEU A 107 -16.41 -0.75 35.07
N SER A 108 -16.51 0.54 35.35
CA SER A 108 -17.65 1.16 36.04
C SER A 108 -18.90 1.13 35.17
N ASP A 109 -18.77 1.52 33.91
CA ASP A 109 -19.87 1.59 32.95
C ASP A 109 -20.34 0.18 32.56
N ALA A 110 -19.44 -0.78 32.33
CA ALA A 110 -19.79 -2.20 32.17
C ALA A 110 -20.49 -2.79 33.41
N LYS A 111 -20.10 -2.36 34.63
CA LYS A 111 -20.83 -2.74 35.87
C LYS A 111 -22.21 -2.10 35.95
N LYS A 112 -22.38 -0.84 35.49
CA LYS A 112 -23.70 -0.19 35.40
C LYS A 112 -24.57 -0.90 34.38
N GLU A 113 -24.08 -1.10 33.15
CA GLU A 113 -24.76 -1.85 32.08
C GLU A 113 -25.16 -3.24 32.56
N HIS A 114 -24.26 -4.00 33.20
CA HIS A 114 -24.60 -5.29 33.79
C HIS A 114 -25.69 -5.18 34.88
N SER A 115 -25.64 -4.14 35.72
CA SER A 115 -26.68 -3.90 36.73
C SER A 115 -28.02 -3.48 36.11
N GLU A 116 -28.00 -2.76 34.99
CA GLU A 116 -29.16 -2.29 34.25
C GLU A 116 -29.80 -3.41 33.44
N LEU A 117 -28.99 -4.26 32.81
CA LEU A 117 -29.39 -5.52 32.20
C LEU A 117 -30.01 -6.44 33.25
N LYS A 118 -29.40 -6.60 34.42
CA LYS A 118 -29.98 -7.40 35.53
C LYS A 118 -31.27 -6.79 36.08
N LYS A 119 -31.41 -5.46 36.10
CA LYS A 119 -32.67 -4.76 36.42
C LYS A 119 -33.70 -4.88 35.28
N HIS A 120 -33.26 -4.95 34.03
CA HIS A 120 -34.11 -5.10 32.84
C HIS A 120 -34.62 -6.54 32.75
N GLU A 121 -33.78 -7.53 33.01
CA GLU A 121 -34.14 -8.94 33.16
C GLU A 121 -35.16 -9.11 34.29
N LYS A 122 -34.92 -8.54 35.49
CA LYS A 122 -35.91 -8.56 36.58
C LYS A 122 -37.23 -7.85 36.23
N ARG A 123 -37.18 -6.73 35.50
CA ARG A 123 -38.39 -6.04 35.01
C ARG A 123 -39.12 -6.87 33.97
N SER A 124 -38.41 -7.38 32.96
CA SER A 124 -38.93 -8.26 31.91
C SER A 124 -39.55 -9.53 32.50
N LEU A 125 -38.92 -10.16 33.48
CA LEU A 125 -39.46 -11.31 34.21
C LEU A 125 -40.73 -10.93 35.01
N GLY A 126 -40.71 -9.79 35.70
CA GLY A 126 -41.88 -9.26 36.40
C GLY A 126 -43.03 -8.87 35.48
N ASP A 127 -42.73 -8.30 34.32
CA ASP A 127 -43.69 -7.87 33.31
C ASP A 127 -44.18 -9.05 32.46
N MET A 128 -43.37 -10.09 32.27
CA MET A 128 -43.78 -11.40 31.71
C MET A 128 -44.73 -12.12 32.66
N ASN A 129 -44.44 -12.13 33.97
CA ASN A 129 -45.36 -12.69 34.98
C ASN A 129 -46.67 -11.89 35.07
N LYS A 130 -46.61 -10.55 34.96
CA LYS A 130 -47.82 -9.72 34.81
C LYS A 130 -48.53 -9.97 33.49
N LEU A 131 -47.82 -10.17 32.38
CA LEU A 131 -48.42 -10.48 31.09
C LEU A 131 -49.11 -11.84 31.13
N ALA A 132 -48.51 -12.85 31.76
CA ALA A 132 -49.13 -14.16 31.96
C ALA A 132 -50.45 -14.03 32.75
N GLY A 133 -50.41 -13.40 33.94
CA GLY A 133 -51.62 -13.16 34.73
C GLY A 133 -52.63 -12.21 34.09
N ASN A 134 -52.20 -11.30 33.21
CA ASN A 134 -53.10 -10.47 32.41
C ASN A 134 -53.66 -11.24 31.20
N VAL A 135 -52.92 -12.16 30.59
CA VAL A 135 -53.40 -13.03 29.52
C VAL A 135 -54.46 -13.99 30.05
N GLU A 136 -54.30 -14.52 31.26
CA GLU A 136 -55.35 -15.28 31.95
C GLU A 136 -56.61 -14.42 32.13
N LYS A 137 -56.48 -13.25 32.77
CA LYS A 137 -57.60 -12.30 32.96
C LYS A 137 -58.23 -11.82 31.65
N TYR A 138 -57.45 -11.60 30.59
CA TYR A 138 -57.97 -11.23 29.28
C TYR A 138 -58.62 -12.42 28.57
N THR A 139 -58.18 -13.66 28.80
CA THR A 139 -58.85 -14.85 28.27
C THR A 139 -60.24 -15.02 28.89
N GLU A 140 -60.39 -14.73 30.18
CA GLU A 140 -61.70 -14.65 30.85
C GLU A 140 -62.53 -13.47 30.33
N ARG A 141 -61.92 -12.29 30.20
CA ARG A 141 -62.61 -11.06 29.78
C ARG A 141 -62.97 -11.03 28.30
N ILE A 142 -62.26 -11.76 27.43
CA ILE A 142 -62.56 -11.93 26.00
C ILE A 142 -63.75 -12.87 25.82
N LYS A 143 -63.90 -13.90 26.66
CA LYS A 143 -65.13 -14.71 26.69
C LYS A 143 -66.34 -13.80 26.97
N TRP A 144 -66.29 -13.05 28.08
CA TRP A 144 -67.35 -12.10 28.45
C TRP A 144 -67.56 -10.98 27.41
N ALA A 145 -66.50 -10.44 26.81
CA ALA A 145 -66.61 -9.34 25.85
C ALA A 145 -67.15 -9.79 24.48
N ASN A 146 -66.96 -11.05 24.07
CA ASN A 146 -67.62 -11.59 22.88
C ASN A 146 -69.14 -11.65 23.08
N ASP A 147 -69.60 -12.03 24.27
CA ASP A 147 -71.02 -12.12 24.63
C ASP A 147 -71.70 -10.74 24.65
N VAL A 148 -70.95 -9.66 24.95
CA VAL A 148 -71.45 -8.27 24.97
C VAL A 148 -71.28 -7.57 23.61
N LEU A 149 -70.25 -7.90 22.82
CA LEU A 149 -70.01 -7.29 21.50
C LEU A 149 -71.02 -7.73 20.43
N THR A 150 -71.72 -8.85 20.64
CA THR A 150 -72.86 -9.28 19.81
C THR A 150 -74.07 -8.37 19.99
N GLU A 151 -74.36 -7.90 21.21
CA GLU A 151 -75.46 -6.97 21.50
C GLU A 151 -75.15 -5.52 21.03
N TRP A 152 -74.00 -4.97 21.43
CA TRP A 152 -73.71 -3.54 21.23
C TRP A 152 -73.44 -3.14 19.77
N LYS A 153 -73.17 -4.11 18.88
CA LYS A 153 -73.03 -3.87 17.44
C LYS A 153 -74.33 -3.40 16.77
N GLN A 154 -75.48 -3.62 17.42
CA GLN A 154 -76.80 -3.39 16.84
C GLN A 154 -77.32 -1.95 16.96
N VAL A 155 -76.72 -1.12 17.84
CA VAL A 155 -77.45 0.06 18.38
C VAL A 155 -76.96 1.45 17.90
N MET A 156 -75.68 1.64 17.55
CA MET A 156 -75.07 3.01 17.62
C MET A 156 -74.49 3.62 16.32
N GLY A 157 -75.01 3.32 15.12
CA GLY A 157 -74.89 4.27 13.99
C GLY A 157 -75.96 5.38 14.11
N ASP A 158 -75.89 6.59 13.54
CA ASP A 158 -74.87 7.32 12.79
C ASP A 158 -75.25 8.83 12.84
N GLY A 159 -74.32 9.78 12.66
CA GLY A 159 -74.68 11.20 12.64
C GLY A 159 -73.57 12.14 13.12
N GLU A 160 -73.72 12.71 14.33
CA GLU A 160 -72.76 13.65 14.96
C GLU A 160 -71.33 13.12 15.05
N LYS A 161 -71.18 11.79 15.01
CA LYS A 161 -69.89 11.13 14.80
C LYS A 161 -69.11 11.81 13.67
N ARG A 162 -69.74 12.08 12.51
CA ARG A 162 -69.10 12.40 11.21
C ARG A 162 -68.23 13.66 11.21
N ILE A 163 -68.65 14.77 11.82
CA ILE A 163 -67.87 16.02 11.82
C ILE A 163 -66.70 15.95 12.81
N LYS A 164 -66.94 15.43 14.02
CA LYS A 164 -65.87 15.10 14.97
C LYS A 164 -64.95 14.01 14.40
N LEU A 165 -65.46 13.11 13.54
CA LEU A 165 -64.70 12.11 12.80
C LEU A 165 -63.68 12.76 11.87
N ILE A 166 -64.06 13.79 11.11
CA ILE A 166 -63.16 14.42 10.13
C ILE A 166 -61.99 15.10 10.84
N GLN A 167 -62.23 15.94 11.85
CA GLN A 167 -61.11 16.54 12.61
C GLN A 167 -60.29 15.51 13.40
N LYS A 168 -60.95 14.47 13.93
CA LYS A 168 -60.25 13.34 14.57
C LYS A 168 -59.42 12.56 13.56
N TYR A 169 -59.90 12.36 12.33
CA TYR A 169 -59.16 11.71 11.25
C TYR A 169 -57.99 12.57 10.81
N CYS A 170 -58.13 13.87 10.54
CA CYS A 170 -56.98 14.72 10.20
C CYS A 170 -55.87 14.68 11.27
N LYS A 171 -56.22 14.74 12.57
CA LYS A 171 -55.24 14.60 13.66
C LYS A 171 -54.71 13.18 13.83
N GLN A 172 -55.55 12.16 13.64
CA GLN A 172 -55.12 10.76 13.64
C GLN A 172 -54.26 10.41 12.43
N ASP A 173 -54.45 11.05 11.29
CA ASP A 173 -53.74 10.78 10.06
C ASP A 173 -52.40 11.54 10.03
N ALA A 174 -52.33 12.74 10.62
CA ALA A 174 -51.05 13.37 10.97
C ALA A 174 -50.26 12.52 11.99
N SER A 175 -50.89 12.11 13.10
CA SER A 175 -50.24 11.26 14.11
C SER A 175 -49.88 9.87 13.58
N LYS A 176 -50.68 9.29 12.66
CA LYS A 176 -50.34 8.07 11.93
C LYS A 176 -49.21 8.32 10.94
N ALA A 177 -49.15 9.45 10.25
CA ALA A 177 -48.06 9.77 9.34
C ALA A 177 -46.74 9.87 10.11
N GLU A 178 -46.70 10.61 11.21
CA GLU A 178 -45.55 10.68 12.12
C GLU A 178 -45.21 9.29 12.71
N ALA A 179 -46.19 8.51 13.14
CA ALA A 179 -45.96 7.16 13.66
C ALA A 179 -45.51 6.17 12.57
N LEU A 180 -45.98 6.31 11.34
CA LEU A 180 -45.57 5.51 10.18
C LEU A 180 -44.18 5.93 9.70
N GLU A 181 -43.83 7.21 9.75
CA GLU A 181 -42.49 7.70 9.42
C GLU A 181 -41.47 7.33 10.51
N ALA A 182 -41.84 7.40 11.79
CA ALA A 182 -41.05 6.87 12.89
C ALA A 182 -40.90 5.35 12.78
N LYS A 183 -41.97 4.63 12.40
CA LYS A 183 -41.92 3.19 12.11
C LYS A 183 -41.09 2.88 10.86
N MET A 184 -41.12 3.73 9.84
CA MET A 184 -40.30 3.63 8.63
C MET A 184 -38.83 3.78 9.00
N LYS A 185 -38.44 4.84 9.71
CA LYS A 185 -37.06 5.03 10.22
C LYS A 185 -36.61 3.90 11.17
N GLN A 186 -37.51 3.37 12.00
CA GLN A 186 -37.22 2.17 12.81
C GLN A 186 -37.06 0.90 11.95
N LEU A 187 -37.81 0.76 10.86
CA LEU A 187 -37.70 -0.36 9.93
C LEU A 187 -36.45 -0.23 9.05
N GLU A 188 -36.11 0.96 8.57
CA GLU A 188 -34.87 1.30 7.88
C GLU A 188 -33.66 0.99 8.77
N ASN A 189 -33.66 1.45 10.02
CA ASN A 189 -32.61 1.11 10.99
C ASN A 189 -32.54 -0.40 11.28
N LYS A 190 -33.68 -1.10 11.33
CA LYS A 190 -33.73 -2.58 11.46
C LYS A 190 -33.27 -3.31 10.19
N ILE A 191 -33.50 -2.74 9.01
CA ILE A 191 -33.04 -3.27 7.72
C ILE A 191 -31.53 -3.05 7.60
N ALA A 192 -31.02 -1.88 7.96
CA ALA A 192 -29.60 -1.57 8.01
C ALA A 192 -28.87 -2.45 9.03
N SER A 193 -29.40 -2.62 10.25
CA SER A 193 -28.79 -3.49 11.27
C SER A 193 -28.89 -4.97 10.92
N ARG A 194 -29.98 -5.41 10.25
CA ARG A 194 -30.06 -6.77 9.70
C ARG A 194 -29.13 -6.95 8.49
N GLY A 195 -28.91 -5.90 7.71
CA GLY A 195 -27.96 -5.88 6.60
C GLY A 195 -26.52 -6.02 7.09
N SER A 196 -26.12 -5.27 8.11
CA SER A 196 -24.79 -5.43 8.72
C SER A 196 -24.61 -6.79 9.37
N VAL A 197 -25.61 -7.29 10.12
CA VAL A 197 -25.57 -8.65 10.69
C VAL A 197 -25.54 -9.73 9.61
N LEU A 198 -26.24 -9.54 8.49
CA LEU A 198 -26.19 -10.48 7.36
C LEU A 198 -24.80 -10.46 6.68
N VAL A 199 -24.18 -9.28 6.53
CA VAL A 199 -22.81 -9.16 6.01
C VAL A 199 -21.82 -9.85 6.94
N THR A 200 -21.86 -9.61 8.26
CA THR A 200 -20.96 -10.28 9.20
C THR A 200 -21.19 -11.79 9.23
N LEU A 201 -22.45 -12.26 9.22
CA LEU A 201 -22.76 -13.69 9.13
C LEU A 201 -22.31 -14.31 7.81
N CYS A 202 -22.38 -13.58 6.68
CA CYS A 202 -21.85 -14.04 5.40
C CYS A 202 -20.31 -14.07 5.38
N GLU A 203 -19.63 -13.15 6.05
CA GLU A 203 -18.18 -13.13 6.21
C GLU A 203 -17.71 -14.26 7.14
N GLU A 204 -18.38 -14.45 8.28
CA GLU A 204 -18.18 -15.58 9.19
C GLU A 204 -18.41 -16.92 8.46
N TYR A 205 -19.52 -17.07 7.73
CA TYR A 205 -19.80 -18.26 6.92
C TYR A 205 -18.68 -18.53 5.90
N LYS A 206 -18.24 -17.52 5.14
CA LYS A 206 -17.12 -17.67 4.19
C LYS A 206 -15.82 -18.05 4.90
N SER A 207 -15.56 -17.50 6.07
CA SER A 207 -14.37 -17.85 6.87
C SER A 207 -14.42 -19.30 7.35
N LEU A 208 -15.60 -19.78 7.77
CA LEU A 208 -15.84 -21.16 8.16
C LEU A 208 -15.76 -22.11 6.95
N GLU A 209 -16.29 -21.72 5.80
CA GLU A 209 -16.16 -22.46 4.54
C GLU A 209 -14.69 -22.58 4.12
N GLN A 210 -13.90 -21.51 4.22
CA GLN A 210 -12.45 -21.53 3.95
C GLN A 210 -11.69 -22.41 4.96
N VAL A 211 -12.07 -22.40 6.24
CA VAL A 211 -11.50 -23.29 7.27
C VAL A 211 -11.91 -24.75 7.02
N LEU A 212 -13.14 -25.02 6.59
CA LEU A 212 -13.61 -26.35 6.21
C LEU A 212 -12.89 -26.87 4.96
N GLU A 213 -12.67 -26.02 3.95
CA GLU A 213 -11.90 -26.39 2.77
C GLU A 213 -10.44 -26.68 3.14
N ARG A 214 -9.80 -25.82 3.95
CA ARG A 214 -8.41 -26.02 4.39
C ARG A 214 -8.23 -27.24 5.29
N THR A 215 -9.18 -27.51 6.20
CA THR A 215 -9.16 -28.74 7.00
C THR A 215 -9.43 -29.97 6.12
N SER A 216 -10.31 -29.88 5.12
CA SER A 216 -10.53 -30.95 4.13
C SER A 216 -9.27 -31.22 3.28
N GLN A 217 -8.51 -30.19 2.89
CA GLN A 217 -7.20 -30.34 2.25
C GLN A 217 -6.19 -31.05 3.18
N LEU A 218 -6.09 -30.63 4.44
CA LEU A 218 -5.24 -31.27 5.44
C LEU A 218 -5.63 -32.73 5.72
N PHE A 219 -6.93 -33.05 5.76
CA PHE A 219 -7.41 -34.44 5.87
C PHE A 219 -7.03 -35.27 4.63
N ARG A 220 -7.17 -34.73 3.41
CA ARG A 220 -6.72 -35.42 2.20
C ARG A 220 -5.20 -35.67 2.22
N GLN A 221 -4.41 -34.68 2.66
CA GLN A 221 -2.96 -34.81 2.82
C GLN A 221 -2.60 -35.88 3.86
N ALA A 222 -3.18 -35.82 5.07
CA ALA A 222 -2.93 -36.81 6.12
C ALA A 222 -3.37 -38.23 5.70
N HIS A 223 -4.45 -38.37 4.92
CA HIS A 223 -4.83 -39.65 4.32
C HIS A 223 -3.85 -40.12 3.25
N TYR A 224 -3.30 -39.22 2.43
CA TYR A 224 -2.26 -39.55 1.45
C TYR A 224 -0.97 -40.01 2.16
N GLU A 225 -0.49 -39.26 3.15
CA GLU A 225 0.68 -39.59 3.97
C GLU A 225 0.47 -40.93 4.71
N ARG A 226 -0.71 -41.16 5.30
CA ARG A 226 -1.05 -42.47 5.90
C ARG A 226 -1.02 -43.60 4.87
N ARG A 227 -1.60 -43.42 3.68
CA ARG A 227 -1.56 -44.45 2.62
C ARG A 227 -0.14 -44.71 2.14
N HIS A 228 0.67 -43.65 2.00
CA HIS A 228 2.08 -43.75 1.63
C HIS A 228 2.86 -44.53 2.69
N MET A 229 2.72 -44.19 3.97
CA MET A 229 3.36 -44.90 5.08
C MET A 229 2.88 -46.35 5.22
N VAL A 230 1.60 -46.64 4.95
CA VAL A 230 1.10 -48.02 4.88
C VAL A 230 1.69 -48.77 3.69
N ARG A 231 1.92 -48.11 2.55
CA ARG A 231 2.59 -48.74 1.39
C ARG A 231 4.05 -49.04 1.70
N THR A 232 4.82 -48.08 2.22
CA THR A 232 6.23 -48.30 2.59
C THR A 232 6.37 -49.33 3.71
N TRP A 233 5.42 -49.40 4.65
CA TRP A 233 5.36 -50.46 5.65
C TRP A 233 5.05 -51.83 5.03
N LYS A 234 4.11 -51.93 4.09
CA LYS A 234 3.86 -53.17 3.33
C LYS A 234 5.08 -53.62 2.51
N GLU A 235 5.78 -52.69 1.89
CA GLU A 235 7.03 -52.95 1.15
C GLU A 235 8.12 -53.45 2.10
N ALA A 236 8.31 -52.80 3.26
CA ALA A 236 9.24 -53.26 4.29
C ALA A 236 8.90 -54.65 4.83
N VAL A 237 7.62 -54.94 5.09
CA VAL A 237 7.15 -56.29 5.48
C VAL A 237 7.37 -57.30 4.36
N LYS A 238 7.14 -56.94 3.09
CA LYS A 238 7.42 -57.81 1.94
C LYS A 238 8.92 -58.12 1.84
N HIS A 239 9.80 -57.14 2.01
CA HIS A 239 11.24 -57.34 2.05
C HIS A 239 11.69 -58.17 3.27
N MET A 240 11.05 -58.01 4.42
CA MET A 240 11.32 -58.82 5.61
C MET A 240 10.93 -60.28 5.38
N ASN A 241 9.71 -60.54 4.89
CA ASN A 241 9.24 -61.88 4.57
C ASN A 241 10.06 -62.54 3.45
N GLN A 242 10.49 -61.76 2.44
CA GLN A 242 11.38 -62.25 1.40
C GLN A 242 12.74 -62.64 1.97
N ARG A 243 13.35 -61.81 2.83
CA ARG A 243 14.59 -62.17 3.54
C ARG A 243 14.41 -63.38 4.44
N GLU A 244 13.26 -63.54 5.10
CA GLU A 244 12.98 -64.71 5.93
C GLU A 244 12.82 -66.00 5.08
N ALA A 245 12.27 -65.89 3.87
CA ALA A 245 12.25 -66.98 2.90
C ALA A 245 13.65 -67.29 2.34
N GLU A 246 14.45 -66.27 2.00
CA GLU A 246 15.84 -66.41 1.59
C GLU A 246 16.70 -67.05 2.69
N ILE A 247 16.49 -66.66 3.96
CA ILE A 247 17.13 -67.29 5.13
C ILE A 247 16.72 -68.77 5.23
N LYS A 248 15.43 -69.10 5.11
CA LYS A 248 14.97 -70.51 5.15
C LYS A 248 15.52 -71.36 4.01
N LEU A 249 15.69 -70.79 2.81
CA LEU A 249 16.36 -71.45 1.70
C LEU A 249 17.85 -71.68 2.01
N VAL A 250 18.54 -70.68 2.55
CA VAL A 250 19.95 -70.82 2.98
C VAL A 250 20.10 -71.81 4.15
N GLU A 251 19.14 -71.88 5.07
CA GLU A 251 19.09 -72.90 6.13
C GLU A 251 18.93 -74.31 5.54
N GLN A 252 18.04 -74.48 4.55
CA GLN A 252 17.89 -75.75 3.80
C GLN A 252 19.15 -76.11 2.99
N ASP A 253 19.81 -75.14 2.37
CA ASP A 253 21.08 -75.34 1.68
C ASP A 253 22.19 -75.75 2.66
N ILE A 254 22.24 -75.16 3.87
CA ILE A 254 23.17 -75.54 4.93
C ILE A 254 22.89 -76.94 5.45
N ASP A 255 21.63 -77.31 5.67
CA ASP A 255 21.26 -78.64 6.15
C ASP A 255 21.49 -79.71 5.08
N SER A 256 21.19 -79.45 3.80
CA SER A 256 21.57 -80.37 2.72
C SER A 256 23.09 -80.49 2.54
N ALA A 257 23.85 -79.40 2.75
CA ALA A 257 25.31 -79.45 2.77
C ALA A 257 25.85 -80.27 3.96
N ARG A 258 25.17 -80.24 5.12
CA ARG A 258 25.48 -81.11 6.27
C ARG A 258 25.18 -82.57 5.96
N GLU A 259 24.02 -82.89 5.40
CA GLU A 259 23.66 -84.26 4.96
C GLU A 259 24.68 -84.80 3.94
N ILE A 260 25.08 -83.98 2.95
CA ILE A 260 26.14 -84.34 2.00
C ILE A 260 27.49 -84.53 2.69
N THR A 261 27.82 -83.71 3.69
CA THR A 261 29.07 -83.85 4.45
C THR A 261 29.06 -85.12 5.30
N GLU A 262 27.94 -85.46 5.94
CA GLU A 262 27.77 -86.70 6.71
C GLU A 262 27.82 -87.94 5.80
N MET A 263 27.19 -87.89 4.61
CA MET A 263 27.33 -88.95 3.60
C MET A 263 28.79 -89.11 3.14
N LEU A 264 29.48 -88.02 2.77
CA LEU A 264 30.88 -88.07 2.34
C LEU A 264 31.81 -88.52 3.47
N GLN A 265 31.49 -88.21 4.73
CA GLN A 265 32.22 -88.69 5.90
C GLN A 265 31.97 -90.19 6.16
N GLY A 266 30.75 -90.67 5.92
CA GLY A 266 30.40 -92.09 5.91
C GLY A 266 31.11 -92.87 4.80
N ASP A 267 31.11 -92.34 3.57
CA ASP A 267 31.84 -92.88 2.42
C ASP A 267 33.35 -92.94 2.69
N LEU A 268 33.91 -91.87 3.27
CA LEU A 268 35.32 -91.83 3.67
C LEU A 268 35.64 -92.87 4.74
N GLN A 269 34.77 -93.01 5.75
CA GLN A 269 34.95 -94.02 6.79
C GLN A 269 34.85 -95.44 6.23
N ALA A 270 33.89 -95.72 5.35
CA ALA A 270 33.76 -97.00 4.65
C ALA A 270 34.98 -97.28 3.75
N GLN A 271 35.54 -96.28 3.08
CA GLN A 271 36.79 -96.41 2.31
C GLN A 271 38.01 -96.68 3.20
N VAL A 272 38.08 -96.06 4.39
CA VAL A 272 39.14 -96.34 5.38
C VAL A 272 39.01 -97.77 5.92
N GLU A 273 37.81 -98.20 6.31
CA GLU A 273 37.54 -99.57 6.78
C GLU A 273 37.83 -100.61 5.69
N PHE A 274 37.47 -100.33 4.42
CA PHE A 274 37.82 -101.17 3.28
C PHE A 274 39.33 -101.22 3.05
N LEU A 275 40.03 -100.08 3.15
CA LEU A 275 41.48 -100.02 2.99
C LEU A 275 42.22 -100.77 4.10
N GLU A 276 41.78 -100.65 5.36
CA GLU A 276 42.27 -101.50 6.46
C GLU A 276 42.03 -102.99 6.18
N GLN A 277 40.85 -103.34 5.66
CA GLN A 277 40.51 -104.73 5.36
C GLN A 277 41.35 -105.29 4.20
N GLN A 278 41.66 -104.48 3.17
CA GLN A 278 42.60 -104.86 2.11
C GLN A 278 44.05 -104.95 2.63
N GLN A 279 44.46 -104.10 3.57
CA GLN A 279 45.76 -104.21 4.23
C GLN A 279 45.86 -105.51 5.05
N ARG A 280 44.84 -105.88 5.82
CA ARG A 280 44.76 -107.16 6.54
C ARG A 280 44.81 -108.35 5.57
N ASN A 281 44.02 -108.32 4.51
CA ASN A 281 44.00 -109.37 3.48
C ASN A 281 45.36 -109.52 2.77
N ASN A 282 46.01 -108.42 2.39
CA ASN A 282 47.37 -108.45 1.83
C ASN A 282 48.37 -109.04 2.83
N HIS A 283 48.28 -108.70 4.12
CA HIS A 283 49.15 -109.27 5.15
C HIS A 283 48.93 -110.78 5.34
N GLU A 284 47.67 -111.25 5.33
CA GLU A 284 47.35 -112.69 5.32
C GLU A 284 47.89 -113.40 4.08
N ILE A 285 47.82 -112.77 2.90
CA ILE A 285 48.40 -113.28 1.66
C ILE A 285 49.93 -113.34 1.75
N GLU A 286 50.59 -112.32 2.30
CA GLU A 286 52.05 -112.31 2.53
C GLU A 286 52.49 -113.46 3.46
N ILE A 287 51.78 -113.68 4.57
CA ILE A 287 52.02 -114.82 5.47
C ILE A 287 51.85 -116.14 4.71
N ARG A 288 50.78 -116.28 3.92
CA ARG A 288 50.51 -117.50 3.14
C ARG A 288 51.54 -117.75 2.03
N ILE A 289 52.10 -116.69 1.44
CA ILE A 289 53.23 -116.76 0.52
C ILE A 289 54.51 -117.20 1.27
N ALA A 290 54.74 -116.72 2.50
CA ALA A 290 55.87 -117.16 3.31
C ALA A 290 55.77 -118.66 3.65
N ASP A 291 54.61 -119.15 4.06
CA ASP A 291 54.36 -120.57 4.34
C ASP A 291 54.57 -121.44 3.08
N LEU A 292 54.03 -121.03 1.94
CA LEU A 292 54.24 -121.72 0.66
C LEU A 292 55.71 -121.73 0.24
N ASN A 293 56.47 -120.65 0.48
CA ASN A 293 57.91 -120.61 0.23
C ASN A 293 58.68 -121.60 1.13
N VAL A 294 58.25 -121.79 2.38
CA VAL A 294 58.81 -122.82 3.27
C VAL A 294 58.49 -124.23 2.76
N GLU A 295 57.27 -124.49 2.29
CA GLU A 295 56.91 -125.78 1.69
C GLU A 295 57.69 -126.07 0.40
N VAL A 296 57.78 -125.10 -0.52
CA VAL A 296 58.59 -125.20 -1.74
C VAL A 296 60.06 -125.48 -1.41
N SER A 297 60.59 -124.87 -0.34
CA SER A 297 61.97 -125.13 0.13
C SER A 297 62.14 -126.55 0.68
N LYS A 298 61.17 -127.06 1.45
CA LYS A 298 61.15 -128.47 1.90
C LYS A 298 61.09 -129.44 0.71
N LEU A 299 60.25 -129.17 -0.29
CA LEU A 299 60.12 -129.99 -1.51
C LEU A 299 61.39 -129.98 -2.36
N ARG A 300 62.04 -128.82 -2.52
CA ARG A 300 63.36 -128.70 -3.17
C ARG A 300 64.40 -129.58 -2.48
N ASN A 301 64.53 -129.46 -1.15
CA ASN A 301 65.48 -130.29 -0.38
C ASN A 301 65.18 -131.80 -0.50
N ARG A 302 63.89 -132.18 -0.54
CA ARG A 302 63.45 -133.57 -0.76
C ARG A 302 63.83 -134.08 -2.16
N LEU A 303 63.73 -133.24 -3.19
CA LEU A 303 64.14 -133.55 -4.56
C LEU A 303 65.66 -133.78 -4.65
N THR A 304 66.47 -132.91 -4.04
CA THR A 304 67.93 -133.04 -4.03
C THR A 304 68.37 -134.36 -3.39
N ALA A 305 67.82 -134.70 -2.22
CA ALA A 305 68.12 -135.95 -1.53
C ALA A 305 67.71 -137.21 -2.33
N LEU A 306 66.62 -137.14 -3.11
CA LEU A 306 66.25 -138.23 -4.02
C LEU A 306 67.24 -138.37 -5.18
N ASN A 307 67.66 -137.24 -5.77
CA ASN A 307 68.63 -137.22 -6.86
C ASN A 307 69.98 -137.83 -6.45
N ASP A 308 70.47 -137.51 -5.25
CA ASP A 308 71.71 -138.07 -4.71
C ASP A 308 71.60 -139.59 -4.50
N SER A 309 70.43 -140.07 -4.05
CA SER A 309 70.15 -141.51 -3.95
C SER A 309 70.15 -142.22 -5.31
N VAL A 310 69.63 -141.59 -6.36
CA VAL A 310 69.65 -142.11 -7.73
C VAL A 310 71.09 -142.17 -8.28
N GLN A 311 71.93 -141.17 -7.98
CA GLN A 311 73.35 -141.20 -8.38
C GLN A 311 74.11 -142.35 -7.69
N LEU A 312 73.89 -142.58 -6.40
CA LEU A 312 74.46 -143.72 -5.67
C LEU A 312 74.08 -145.07 -6.31
N LYS A 313 72.81 -145.28 -6.65
CA LYS A 313 72.36 -146.52 -7.33
C LYS A 313 72.89 -146.66 -8.75
N THR A 314 73.09 -145.55 -9.46
CA THR A 314 73.74 -145.55 -10.78
C THR A 314 75.19 -146.04 -10.69
N ASN A 315 75.92 -145.63 -9.65
CA ASN A 315 77.30 -146.08 -9.41
C ASN A 315 77.38 -147.58 -9.06
N GLU A 316 76.49 -148.10 -8.21
CA GLU A 316 76.39 -149.54 -7.91
C GLU A 316 76.15 -150.38 -9.19
N TYR A 317 75.25 -149.93 -10.07
CA TYR A 317 74.98 -150.59 -11.35
C TYR A 317 76.21 -150.62 -12.28
N GLN A 318 76.99 -149.54 -12.36
CA GLN A 318 78.21 -149.52 -13.18
C GLN A 318 79.28 -150.50 -12.70
N ILE A 319 79.40 -150.71 -11.38
CA ILE A 319 80.36 -151.67 -10.79
C ILE A 319 79.97 -153.11 -11.13
N THR A 320 78.70 -153.47 -10.95
CA THR A 320 78.21 -154.84 -11.24
C THR A 320 78.31 -155.17 -12.73
N ARG A 321 78.00 -154.22 -13.63
CA ARG A 321 78.18 -154.35 -15.09
C ARG A 321 79.64 -154.67 -15.46
N LYS A 322 80.63 -154.02 -14.85
CA LYS A 322 82.06 -154.29 -15.11
C LYS A 322 82.47 -155.70 -14.66
N ALA A 323 81.92 -156.22 -13.56
CA ALA A 323 82.19 -157.58 -13.10
C ALA A 323 81.68 -158.65 -14.08
N VAL A 324 80.48 -158.47 -14.64
CA VAL A 324 79.88 -159.37 -15.64
C VAL A 324 80.70 -159.41 -16.93
N GLN A 325 81.20 -158.26 -17.41
CA GLN A 325 82.04 -158.17 -18.60
C GLN A 325 83.32 -159.03 -18.47
N ASN A 326 83.96 -159.01 -17.30
CA ASN A 326 85.18 -159.78 -17.04
C ASN A 326 84.93 -161.30 -17.01
N LEU A 327 83.76 -161.74 -16.51
CA LEU A 327 83.35 -163.15 -16.54
C LEU A 327 83.11 -163.64 -17.98
N SER A 328 82.46 -162.83 -18.82
CA SER A 328 82.25 -163.13 -20.25
C SER A 328 83.56 -163.38 -21.00
N ASN A 329 84.59 -162.57 -20.74
CA ASN A 329 85.92 -162.70 -21.37
C ASN A 329 86.67 -163.99 -20.95
N LYS A 330 86.44 -164.51 -19.73
CA LYS A 330 86.97 -165.82 -19.31
C LYS A 330 86.25 -166.99 -19.98
N LEU A 331 84.96 -166.86 -20.28
CA LEU A 331 84.19 -167.89 -20.98
C LEU A 331 84.61 -168.02 -22.45
N SER A 332 84.92 -166.91 -23.13
CA SER A 332 85.34 -166.92 -24.54
C SER A 332 86.69 -167.62 -24.76
N THR A 333 87.64 -167.41 -23.86
CA THR A 333 88.98 -168.05 -23.92
C THR A 333 88.93 -169.56 -23.69
N MET A 334 88.01 -170.05 -22.85
CA MET A 334 87.78 -171.50 -22.69
C MET A 334 87.14 -172.13 -23.93
N ARG A 335 86.20 -171.45 -24.59
CA ARG A 335 85.56 -171.93 -25.83
C ARG A 335 86.55 -172.04 -27.00
N TYR A 336 87.55 -171.18 -27.07
CA TYR A 336 88.59 -171.24 -28.10
C TYR A 336 89.42 -172.54 -28.01
N ARG A 337 89.87 -172.90 -26.80
CA ARG A 337 90.66 -174.13 -26.57
C ARG A 337 89.90 -175.39 -26.98
N ASN A 338 88.60 -175.44 -26.72
CA ASN A 338 87.78 -176.63 -27.01
C ASN A 338 87.57 -176.87 -28.52
N ARG A 339 87.57 -175.80 -29.34
CA ARG A 339 87.49 -175.95 -30.81
C ARG A 339 88.75 -176.55 -31.43
N HIS A 340 89.92 -176.29 -30.85
CA HIS A 340 91.20 -176.73 -31.41
C HIS A 340 91.45 -178.24 -31.22
N ALA A 341 90.82 -178.88 -30.23
CA ALA A 341 90.90 -180.32 -30.03
C ALA A 341 90.04 -181.10 -31.04
N LEU A 342 88.84 -180.59 -31.36
CA LEU A 342 87.92 -181.20 -32.34
C LEU A 342 88.54 -181.26 -33.76
N THR A 343 89.33 -180.27 -34.14
CA THR A 343 89.95 -180.24 -35.48
C THR A 343 91.05 -181.28 -35.68
N GLU A 344 91.73 -181.75 -34.63
CA GLU A 344 92.76 -182.80 -34.74
C GLU A 344 92.14 -184.21 -34.91
N GLU A 345 90.89 -184.40 -34.48
CA GLU A 345 90.13 -185.66 -34.58
C GLU A 345 89.65 -185.91 -36.02
N GLU A 346 89.05 -184.89 -36.65
CA GLU A 346 88.56 -184.91 -38.04
C GLU A 346 89.67 -185.21 -39.09
N GLU A 347 90.93 -184.96 -38.74
CA GLU A 347 92.07 -185.12 -39.64
C GLU A 347 92.60 -186.57 -39.66
N LYS A 348 92.30 -187.36 -38.63
CA LYS A 348 92.64 -188.79 -38.54
C LYS A 348 91.64 -189.69 -39.26
N GLU A 349 90.35 -189.35 -39.26
CA GLU A 349 89.31 -190.14 -39.94
C GLU A 349 89.48 -190.15 -41.48
N LYS A 350 89.93 -189.03 -42.07
CA LYS A 350 90.10 -188.89 -43.52
C LYS A 350 91.09 -189.90 -44.12
N GLN A 351 92.18 -190.20 -43.40
CA GLN A 351 93.22 -191.14 -43.88
C GLN A 351 92.74 -192.61 -43.97
N ILE A 352 91.63 -192.96 -43.31
CA ILE A 352 91.04 -194.31 -43.37
C ILE A 352 90.05 -194.41 -44.55
N HIS A 353 89.35 -193.32 -44.88
CA HIS A 353 88.41 -193.29 -46.01
C HIS A 353 89.10 -193.40 -47.38
N GLU A 354 90.29 -192.82 -47.56
CA GLU A 354 91.01 -192.85 -48.84
C GLU A 354 91.39 -194.29 -49.27
N ASN A 355 91.85 -195.12 -48.33
CA ASN A 355 92.28 -196.50 -48.60
C ASN A 355 91.12 -197.47 -48.94
N LEU A 356 89.86 -197.13 -48.61
CA LEU A 356 88.69 -197.93 -48.96
C LEU A 356 88.09 -197.55 -50.33
N SER A 357 88.27 -196.29 -50.76
CA SER A 357 87.71 -195.75 -51.99
C SER A 357 88.30 -196.34 -53.28
N GLU A 358 89.57 -196.77 -53.26
CA GLU A 358 90.24 -197.28 -54.47
C GLU A 358 89.75 -198.67 -54.93
N LEU A 359 89.19 -199.48 -54.04
CA LEU A 359 88.67 -200.82 -54.38
C LEU A 359 87.26 -200.82 -54.97
N GLU A 360 86.41 -199.83 -54.65
CA GLU A 360 85.05 -199.72 -55.22
C GLU A 360 85.00 -198.94 -56.55
N LEU A 361 86.01 -198.10 -56.84
CA LEU A 361 86.12 -197.36 -58.11
C LEU A 361 86.42 -198.22 -59.35
N LEU A 362 86.70 -199.52 -59.18
CA LEU A 362 86.71 -200.51 -60.25
C LEU A 362 85.32 -201.09 -60.56
N ARG A 363 84.33 -200.92 -59.68
CA ARG A 363 82.95 -201.40 -59.90
C ARG A 363 82.05 -200.34 -60.52
N ASP A 364 82.16 -199.08 -60.07
CA ASP A 364 81.21 -198.03 -60.45
C ASP A 364 81.69 -197.14 -61.62
N LYS A 365 82.54 -197.70 -62.49
CA LYS A 365 82.78 -197.13 -63.83
C LYS A 365 81.61 -197.34 -64.80
N LEU A 366 80.59 -198.12 -64.43
CA LEU A 366 79.47 -198.48 -65.32
C LEU A 366 78.25 -197.54 -65.22
N ASP A 367 78.03 -196.86 -64.08
CA ASP A 367 76.94 -195.87 -63.89
C ASP A 367 77.45 -194.43 -63.66
N ASN A 368 78.62 -194.14 -64.24
CA ASN A 368 78.88 -192.79 -64.76
C ASN A 368 77.73 -192.42 -65.73
N PHE A 369 77.11 -191.24 -65.69
CA PHE A 369 77.79 -189.97 -65.88
C PHE A 369 76.96 -188.74 -65.45
N ARG A 370 77.65 -187.82 -64.75
CA ARG A 370 77.40 -186.36 -64.67
C ARG A 370 76.12 -185.93 -63.90
N SER A 371 76.20 -185.03 -62.92
CA SER A 371 77.37 -184.29 -62.39
C SER A 371 77.14 -183.79 -60.96
N LYS A 372 78.24 -183.62 -60.22
CA LYS A 372 78.27 -183.49 -58.75
C LYS A 372 77.89 -182.08 -58.24
N SER A 373 77.06 -182.07 -57.21
CA SER A 373 77.30 -181.54 -55.85
C SER A 373 78.32 -180.39 -55.59
N LEU A 374 77.81 -179.37 -54.91
CA LEU A 374 78.36 -178.54 -53.82
C LEU A 374 79.60 -177.60 -53.94
N CYS A 375 79.34 -176.37 -53.46
CA CYS A 375 80.10 -175.55 -52.48
C CYS A 375 81.52 -175.04 -52.79
N ALA A 376 81.68 -173.70 -52.71
CA ALA A 376 82.76 -173.03 -51.96
C ALA A 376 82.50 -171.52 -51.77
N GLN A 377 81.70 -171.18 -50.76
CA GLN A 377 81.82 -169.91 -50.02
C GLN A 377 83.02 -170.10 -49.05
N ASP A 378 84.05 -169.25 -48.94
CA ASP A 378 84.18 -167.80 -49.12
C ASP A 378 85.48 -167.40 -49.86
N ARG A 379 85.40 -166.54 -50.87
CA ARG A 379 86.53 -165.65 -51.25
C ARG A 379 86.16 -164.33 -51.93
N LEU A 380 84.94 -164.17 -52.44
CA LEU A 380 84.51 -162.98 -53.19
C LEU A 380 83.42 -162.17 -52.49
N ARG A 381 83.65 -161.86 -51.20
CA ARG A 381 83.02 -160.77 -50.45
C ARG A 381 83.46 -159.36 -50.95
N GLN A 382 83.72 -159.26 -52.25
CA GLN A 382 84.14 -158.10 -53.04
C GLN A 382 83.22 -157.89 -54.27
N LEU A 383 82.23 -158.77 -54.50
CA LEU A 383 81.26 -158.62 -55.61
C LEU A 383 79.96 -157.88 -55.23
N ASN A 384 79.76 -157.53 -53.97
CA ASN A 384 78.60 -156.71 -53.55
C ASN A 384 78.66 -155.26 -54.11
N GLU A 385 79.80 -154.80 -54.64
CA GLU A 385 79.96 -153.44 -55.17
C GLU A 385 79.32 -153.20 -56.55
N ILE A 386 78.85 -154.25 -57.26
CA ILE A 386 78.28 -154.10 -58.61
C ILE A 386 76.75 -153.90 -58.59
N VAL A 387 76.04 -154.51 -57.64
CA VAL A 387 74.57 -154.42 -57.52
C VAL A 387 74.10 -152.99 -57.20
N GLU A 388 74.93 -152.18 -56.52
CA GLU A 388 74.62 -150.81 -56.12
C GLU A 388 74.63 -149.79 -57.28
N SER A 389 75.03 -150.22 -58.49
CA SER A 389 75.18 -149.36 -59.66
C SER A 389 73.94 -149.32 -60.58
N GLU A 390 73.17 -150.40 -60.69
CA GLU A 390 71.99 -150.46 -61.58
C GLU A 390 70.73 -149.82 -60.96
N GLU A 391 70.57 -149.86 -59.63
CA GLU A 391 69.39 -149.27 -58.95
C GLU A 391 69.26 -147.74 -59.08
N LYS A 392 70.33 -147.03 -59.48
CA LYS A 392 70.36 -145.57 -59.62
C LYS A 392 69.87 -145.07 -60.98
N GLN A 393 69.85 -145.90 -62.03
CA GLN A 393 69.43 -145.46 -63.37
C GLN A 393 67.91 -145.56 -63.59
N ILE A 394 67.22 -146.47 -62.90
CA ILE A 394 65.78 -146.69 -63.08
C ILE A 394 64.94 -145.52 -62.52
N ARG A 395 65.31 -145.00 -61.33
CA ARG A 395 64.54 -143.95 -60.61
C ARG A 395 64.55 -142.56 -61.28
N ALA A 396 65.36 -142.36 -62.31
CA ALA A 396 65.48 -141.08 -63.02
C ALA A 396 64.50 -140.94 -64.22
N MET A 397 63.95 -142.05 -64.72
CA MET A 397 63.05 -142.06 -65.88
C MET A 397 61.56 -141.98 -65.48
N GLU A 398 61.23 -142.37 -64.24
CA GLU A 398 59.86 -142.37 -63.70
C GLU A 398 59.38 -140.94 -63.35
N THR A 399 60.27 -140.04 -62.96
CA THR A 399 59.90 -138.70 -62.45
C THR A 399 59.47 -137.69 -63.53
N GLU A 400 60.02 -137.78 -64.75
CA GLU A 400 59.71 -136.80 -65.81
C GLU A 400 58.46 -137.16 -66.63
N THR A 401 58.03 -138.44 -66.60
CA THR A 401 56.79 -138.89 -67.26
C THR A 401 55.53 -138.53 -66.47
N GLU A 402 55.56 -138.53 -65.13
CA GLU A 402 54.47 -138.03 -64.28
C GLU A 402 54.23 -136.52 -64.43
N ARG A 403 55.29 -135.74 -64.72
CA ARG A 403 55.23 -134.29 -64.79
C ARG A 403 54.42 -133.77 -65.98
N LEU A 404 54.51 -134.42 -67.14
CA LEU A 404 53.80 -134.02 -68.37
C LEU A 404 52.36 -134.53 -68.41
N SER A 405 52.11 -135.76 -67.94
CA SER A 405 50.75 -136.34 -67.83
C SER A 405 49.82 -135.46 -66.99
N THR A 406 50.34 -134.91 -65.88
CA THR A 406 49.53 -134.13 -64.95
C THR A 406 49.25 -132.68 -65.39
N ALA A 407 49.97 -132.11 -66.37
CA ALA A 407 49.74 -130.72 -66.81
C ALA A 407 48.56 -130.60 -67.78
N MET A 408 48.50 -131.45 -68.80
CA MET A 408 47.49 -131.35 -69.87
C MET A 408 46.08 -131.74 -69.38
N TYR A 409 45.98 -132.76 -68.52
CA TYR A 409 44.72 -133.20 -67.93
C TYR A 409 44.03 -132.10 -67.10
N ARG A 410 44.82 -131.29 -66.37
CA ARG A 410 44.30 -130.16 -65.55
C ARG A 410 43.62 -129.08 -66.38
N ALA A 411 44.18 -128.70 -67.53
CA ALA A 411 43.62 -127.65 -68.38
C ALA A 411 42.29 -128.08 -69.04
N GLN A 412 42.22 -129.33 -69.51
CA GLN A 412 41.00 -129.87 -70.13
C GLN A 412 39.84 -130.00 -69.11
N GLN A 413 40.14 -130.40 -67.86
CA GLN A 413 39.16 -130.43 -66.79
C GLN A 413 38.63 -129.04 -66.42
N GLN A 414 39.49 -128.01 -66.37
CA GLN A 414 39.09 -126.65 -65.99
C GLN A 414 38.06 -126.04 -66.94
N LEU A 415 38.18 -126.25 -68.25
CA LEU A 415 37.21 -125.69 -69.21
C LEU A 415 35.83 -126.36 -69.14
N PHE A 416 35.78 -127.66 -68.81
CA PHE A 416 34.52 -128.37 -68.63
C PHE A 416 33.86 -127.99 -67.30
N ALA A 417 34.64 -127.93 -66.22
CA ALA A 417 34.20 -127.49 -64.90
C ALA A 417 33.51 -126.11 -64.95
N MET A 418 34.12 -125.12 -65.61
CA MET A 418 33.55 -123.76 -65.72
C MET A 418 32.17 -123.70 -66.42
N LYS A 419 31.91 -124.57 -67.41
CA LYS A 419 30.60 -124.62 -68.09
C LYS A 419 29.55 -125.39 -67.30
N GLU A 420 29.98 -126.33 -66.47
CA GLU A 420 29.11 -127.06 -65.55
C GLU A 420 28.76 -126.18 -64.34
N GLU A 421 29.72 -125.39 -63.84
CA GLU A 421 29.51 -124.32 -62.85
C GLU A 421 28.48 -123.28 -63.33
N GLU A 422 28.51 -122.81 -64.58
CA GLU A 422 27.53 -121.80 -65.05
C GLU A 422 26.07 -122.33 -65.00
N LYS A 423 25.88 -123.63 -65.28
CA LYS A 423 24.56 -124.28 -65.17
C LYS A 423 24.19 -124.56 -63.71
N LEU A 424 25.13 -125.03 -62.91
CA LEU A 424 24.94 -125.24 -61.47
C LEU A 424 24.56 -123.92 -60.78
N LEU A 425 25.26 -122.82 -61.07
CA LEU A 425 24.97 -121.48 -60.55
C LEU A 425 23.58 -120.98 -60.95
N LYS A 426 23.09 -121.27 -62.17
CA LYS A 426 21.70 -120.92 -62.55
C LYS A 426 20.65 -121.72 -61.78
N VAL A 427 20.91 -123.00 -61.53
CA VAL A 427 20.04 -123.84 -60.68
C VAL A 427 20.15 -123.40 -59.20
N GLU A 428 21.34 -123.01 -58.76
CA GLU A 428 21.61 -122.53 -57.41
C GLU A 428 20.98 -121.16 -57.13
N VAL A 429 20.97 -120.23 -58.09
CA VAL A 429 20.21 -118.98 -57.98
C VAL A 429 18.72 -119.28 -57.81
N HIS A 430 18.15 -120.21 -58.58
CA HIS A 430 16.74 -120.57 -58.43
C HIS A 430 16.44 -121.34 -57.12
N SER A 431 17.38 -122.18 -56.67
CA SER A 431 17.30 -122.90 -55.39
C SER A 431 17.49 -121.97 -54.19
N THR A 432 18.30 -120.92 -54.31
CA THR A 432 18.54 -119.90 -53.26
C THR A 432 17.45 -118.84 -53.24
N GLU A 433 16.75 -118.54 -54.34
CA GLU A 433 15.49 -117.78 -54.30
C GLU A 433 14.37 -118.57 -53.62
N SER A 434 14.24 -119.86 -53.93
CA SER A 434 13.36 -120.80 -53.22
C SER A 434 13.79 -121.03 -51.77
N GLY A 435 15.10 -120.97 -51.50
CA GLY A 435 15.71 -120.99 -50.19
C GLY A 435 15.39 -119.72 -49.41
N LYS A 436 15.44 -118.54 -50.04
CA LYS A 436 15.13 -117.23 -49.46
C LYS A 436 13.66 -117.10 -49.08
N THR A 437 12.74 -117.68 -49.84
CA THR A 437 11.32 -117.75 -49.45
C THR A 437 11.10 -118.72 -48.28
N LYS A 438 11.74 -119.91 -48.30
CA LYS A 438 11.74 -120.83 -47.15
C LYS A 438 12.41 -120.24 -45.90
N ILE A 439 13.50 -119.50 -46.05
CA ILE A 439 14.22 -118.79 -44.97
C ILE A 439 13.36 -117.64 -44.45
N LYS A 440 12.61 -116.90 -45.29
CA LYS A 440 11.64 -115.92 -44.80
C LYS A 440 10.53 -116.57 -43.97
N ALA A 441 9.99 -117.71 -44.41
CA ALA A 441 9.01 -118.48 -43.62
C ALA A 441 9.62 -119.06 -42.34
N ALA A 442 10.87 -119.52 -42.38
CA ALA A 442 11.62 -120.00 -41.21
C ALA A 442 11.98 -118.86 -40.26
N ILE A 443 12.27 -117.65 -40.75
CA ILE A 443 12.44 -116.44 -39.95
C ILE A 443 11.12 -116.08 -39.27
N GLU A 444 9.97 -116.21 -39.95
CA GLU A 444 8.67 -115.93 -39.32
C GLU A 444 8.31 -116.98 -38.26
N ASN A 445 8.64 -118.25 -38.49
CA ASN A 445 8.54 -119.29 -37.46
C ASN A 445 9.58 -119.12 -36.35
N MET A 446 10.80 -118.64 -36.64
CA MET A 446 11.79 -118.28 -35.63
C MET A 446 11.39 -117.02 -34.86
N LYS A 447 10.66 -116.07 -35.44
CA LYS A 447 10.06 -114.96 -34.66
C LYS A 447 8.99 -115.48 -33.71
N LYS A 448 8.16 -116.43 -34.15
CA LYS A 448 7.18 -117.12 -33.29
C LYS A 448 7.86 -117.96 -32.19
N GLU A 449 8.95 -118.64 -32.51
CA GLU A 449 9.76 -119.36 -31.53
C GLU A 449 10.57 -118.41 -30.64
N ILE A 450 11.00 -117.24 -31.11
CA ILE A 450 11.61 -116.18 -30.30
C ILE A 450 10.59 -115.54 -29.38
N THR A 451 9.32 -115.38 -29.78
CA THR A 451 8.26 -114.98 -28.83
C THR A 451 8.01 -116.10 -27.83
N ARG A 452 7.90 -117.37 -28.25
CA ARG A 452 7.77 -118.51 -27.32
C ARG A 452 8.97 -118.65 -26.38
N GLN A 453 10.19 -118.42 -26.86
CA GLN A 453 11.43 -118.41 -26.08
C GLN A 453 11.56 -117.15 -25.24
N LYS A 454 10.97 -116.02 -25.62
CA LYS A 454 10.80 -114.87 -24.73
C LYS A 454 9.81 -115.18 -23.63
N ASP A 455 8.70 -115.86 -23.89
CA ASP A 455 7.74 -116.27 -22.86
C ASP A 455 8.36 -117.31 -21.91
N ILE A 456 9.09 -118.30 -22.45
CA ILE A 456 9.89 -119.24 -21.66
C ILE A 456 11.01 -118.51 -20.93
N SER A 457 11.68 -117.53 -21.54
CA SER A 457 12.70 -116.71 -20.89
C SER A 457 12.11 -115.80 -19.82
N TYR A 458 10.89 -115.29 -19.96
CA TYR A 458 10.18 -114.55 -18.92
C TYR A 458 9.80 -115.48 -17.77
N ASN A 459 9.36 -116.71 -18.05
CA ASN A 459 9.07 -117.72 -17.03
C ASN A 459 10.36 -118.19 -16.31
N VAL A 460 11.44 -118.45 -17.06
CA VAL A 460 12.77 -118.77 -16.53
C VAL A 460 13.37 -117.58 -15.78
N ASN A 461 13.22 -116.34 -16.25
CA ASN A 461 13.64 -115.12 -15.56
C ASN A 461 12.80 -114.86 -14.30
N TYR A 462 11.52 -115.21 -14.30
CA TYR A 462 10.68 -115.18 -13.11
C TYR A 462 11.16 -116.21 -12.07
N ASN A 463 11.43 -117.44 -12.49
CA ASN A 463 11.98 -118.49 -11.62
C ASN A 463 13.42 -118.14 -11.16
N ILE A 464 14.23 -117.56 -12.03
CA ILE A 464 15.57 -117.02 -11.71
C ILE A 464 15.44 -115.84 -10.76
N GLN A 465 14.46 -114.95 -10.88
CA GLN A 465 14.20 -113.86 -9.91
C GLN A 465 13.71 -114.41 -8.56
N GLN A 466 12.95 -115.50 -8.52
CA GLN A 466 12.59 -116.17 -7.27
C GLN A 466 13.81 -116.83 -6.61
N VAL A 467 14.67 -117.47 -7.39
CA VAL A 467 15.94 -118.04 -6.92
C VAL A 467 16.94 -116.94 -6.53
N GLN A 468 17.01 -115.83 -7.26
CA GLN A 468 17.86 -114.68 -6.97
C GLN A 468 17.35 -113.90 -5.76
N LYS A 469 16.05 -113.72 -5.55
CA LYS A 469 15.53 -113.23 -4.26
C LYS A 469 15.96 -114.14 -3.10
N ARG A 470 15.99 -115.45 -3.32
CA ARG A 470 16.45 -116.43 -2.32
C ARG A 470 17.98 -116.43 -2.13
N ILE A 471 18.77 -116.08 -3.15
CA ILE A 471 20.23 -115.95 -3.08
C ILE A 471 20.65 -114.58 -2.51
N VAL A 472 20.00 -113.49 -2.91
CA VAL A 472 20.20 -112.13 -2.37
C VAL A 472 19.89 -112.10 -0.87
N ASN A 473 18.84 -112.80 -0.42
CA ASN A 473 18.58 -113.02 1.01
C ASN A 473 19.63 -113.88 1.73
N MET A 474 20.52 -114.58 1.02
CA MET A 474 21.59 -115.42 1.59
C MET A 474 23.02 -114.87 1.38
N GLN A 475 23.21 -113.83 0.55
CA GLN A 475 24.55 -113.29 0.24
C GLN A 475 24.86 -111.91 0.85
N GLY A 476 23.88 -111.23 1.43
CA GLY A 476 24.06 -109.92 2.06
C GLY A 476 24.08 -108.78 1.04
N ALA A 477 23.35 -107.70 1.33
CA ALA A 477 23.24 -106.55 0.43
C ALA A 477 24.40 -105.58 0.63
N GLY A 478 25.09 -105.17 -0.46
CA GLY A 478 26.23 -104.26 -0.33
C GLY A 478 26.85 -103.66 -1.59
N THR A 479 26.18 -103.63 -2.76
CA THR A 479 26.79 -102.94 -3.94
C THR A 479 25.80 -102.34 -4.97
N ASP A 480 24.68 -103.00 -5.28
CA ASP A 480 23.74 -102.47 -6.31
C ASP A 480 22.86 -101.29 -5.84
N GLN A 481 22.79 -101.06 -4.52
CA GLN A 481 21.90 -100.03 -3.95
C GLN A 481 22.39 -98.60 -4.23
N GLU A 482 23.71 -98.37 -4.28
CA GLU A 482 24.27 -97.02 -4.42
C GLU A 482 24.07 -96.40 -5.81
N GLU A 483 24.31 -97.15 -6.89
CA GLU A 483 24.13 -96.61 -8.25
C GLU A 483 22.64 -96.40 -8.55
N ALA A 484 21.78 -97.31 -8.09
CA ALA A 484 20.33 -97.15 -8.14
C ALA A 484 19.87 -95.92 -7.32
N ASN A 485 20.39 -95.73 -6.10
CA ASN A 485 20.13 -94.55 -5.28
C ASN A 485 20.62 -93.26 -5.96
N ARG A 486 21.83 -93.24 -6.57
CA ARG A 486 22.35 -92.06 -7.27
C ARG A 486 21.53 -91.70 -8.53
N ALA A 487 21.06 -92.70 -9.28
CA ALA A 487 20.16 -92.47 -10.41
C ALA A 487 18.78 -91.98 -9.95
N HIS A 488 18.23 -92.57 -8.89
CA HIS A 488 16.96 -92.16 -8.29
C HIS A 488 17.04 -90.73 -7.70
N ALA A 489 18.11 -90.40 -6.97
CA ALA A 489 18.36 -89.06 -6.42
C ALA A 489 18.44 -88.00 -7.52
N LYS A 490 19.11 -88.27 -8.65
CA LYS A 490 19.13 -87.37 -9.81
C LYS A 490 17.75 -87.18 -10.44
N LEU A 491 16.93 -88.23 -10.49
CA LEU A 491 15.57 -88.17 -11.03
C LEU A 491 14.61 -87.42 -10.08
N VAL A 492 14.71 -87.65 -8.77
CA VAL A 492 13.97 -86.92 -7.73
C VAL A 492 14.37 -85.44 -7.73
N HIS A 493 15.66 -85.12 -7.78
CA HIS A 493 16.15 -83.74 -7.89
C HIS A 493 15.64 -83.06 -9.17
N ALA A 494 15.63 -83.76 -10.32
CA ALA A 494 15.07 -83.22 -11.56
C ALA A 494 13.54 -83.00 -11.47
N GLN A 495 12.81 -83.86 -10.77
CA GLN A 495 11.37 -83.70 -10.50
C GLN A 495 11.08 -82.54 -9.53
N GLN A 496 11.87 -82.39 -8.47
CA GLN A 496 11.78 -81.25 -7.55
C GLN A 496 12.09 -79.93 -8.27
N LEU A 497 13.14 -79.88 -9.10
CA LEU A 497 13.46 -78.71 -9.90
C LEU A 497 12.35 -78.37 -10.90
N LEU A 498 11.72 -79.38 -11.53
CA LEU A 498 10.56 -79.17 -12.40
C LEU A 498 9.36 -78.61 -11.61
N ALA A 499 9.07 -79.16 -10.43
CA ALA A 499 7.98 -78.70 -9.57
C ALA A 499 8.21 -77.25 -9.10
N GLN A 500 9.42 -76.92 -8.63
CA GLN A 500 9.81 -75.55 -8.29
C GLN A 500 9.64 -74.60 -9.48
N LYS A 501 10.05 -74.99 -10.69
CA LYS A 501 9.87 -74.14 -11.88
C LYS A 501 8.41 -74.01 -12.34
N GLN A 502 7.55 -74.98 -12.04
CA GLN A 502 6.10 -74.86 -12.23
C GLN A 502 5.46 -73.94 -11.18
N GLU A 503 5.91 -73.99 -9.93
CA GLU A 503 5.49 -73.08 -8.86
C GLU A 503 5.92 -71.64 -9.17
N ASP A 504 7.19 -71.41 -9.50
CA ASP A 504 7.73 -70.13 -10.00
C ASP A 504 6.88 -69.56 -11.14
N LEU A 505 6.56 -70.39 -12.14
CA LEU A 505 5.73 -70.00 -13.28
C LEU A 505 4.33 -69.57 -12.84
N SER A 506 3.71 -70.30 -11.90
CA SER A 506 2.39 -69.97 -11.37
C SER A 506 2.38 -68.65 -10.61
N ILE A 507 3.44 -68.37 -9.84
CA ILE A 507 3.63 -67.12 -9.09
C ILE A 507 3.82 -65.95 -10.07
N VAL A 508 4.66 -66.10 -11.09
CA VAL A 508 4.87 -65.08 -12.12
C VAL A 508 3.59 -64.82 -12.93
N GLN A 509 2.81 -65.86 -13.23
CA GLN A 509 1.50 -65.71 -13.88
C GLN A 509 0.50 -64.95 -12.99
N ALA A 510 0.41 -65.28 -11.71
CA ALA A 510 -0.44 -64.57 -10.75
C ALA A 510 -0.05 -63.08 -10.63
N GLN A 511 1.25 -62.79 -10.47
CA GLN A 511 1.78 -61.41 -10.45
C GLN A 511 1.49 -60.66 -11.75
N THR A 512 1.58 -61.33 -12.90
CA THR A 512 1.24 -60.73 -14.20
C THR A 512 -0.24 -60.35 -14.28
N VAL A 513 -1.14 -61.18 -13.74
CA VAL A 513 -2.58 -60.88 -13.67
C VAL A 513 -2.86 -59.72 -12.69
N GLU A 514 -2.19 -59.68 -11.53
CA GLU A 514 -2.28 -58.56 -10.59
C GLU A 514 -1.82 -57.24 -11.25
N ILE A 515 -0.66 -57.22 -11.91
CA ILE A 515 -0.14 -56.04 -12.62
C ILE A 515 -1.10 -55.60 -13.74
N GLN A 516 -1.71 -56.53 -14.47
CA GLN A 516 -2.74 -56.19 -15.47
C GLN A 516 -4.00 -55.60 -14.83
N GLN A 517 -4.39 -56.05 -13.64
CA GLN A 517 -5.53 -55.50 -12.89
C GLN A 517 -5.21 -54.11 -12.33
N GLU A 518 -4.02 -53.91 -11.75
CA GLU A 518 -3.53 -52.60 -11.29
C GLU A 518 -3.42 -51.61 -12.46
N PHE A 519 -2.90 -52.04 -13.61
CA PHE A 519 -2.84 -51.22 -14.82
C PHE A 519 -4.25 -50.78 -15.29
N ARG A 520 -5.23 -51.71 -15.30
CA ARG A 520 -6.63 -51.37 -15.63
C ARG A 520 -7.25 -50.38 -14.64
N GLN A 521 -7.00 -50.55 -13.33
CA GLN A 521 -7.48 -49.62 -12.30
C GLN A 521 -6.83 -48.24 -12.46
N SER A 522 -5.51 -48.19 -12.67
CA SER A 522 -4.74 -46.95 -12.89
C SER A 522 -5.21 -46.23 -14.16
N SER A 523 -5.46 -46.97 -15.25
CA SER A 523 -5.99 -46.43 -16.50
C SER A 523 -7.43 -45.87 -16.33
N LEU A 524 -8.28 -46.53 -15.55
CA LEU A 524 -9.62 -46.02 -15.22
C LEU A 524 -9.55 -44.72 -14.40
N LEU A 525 -8.67 -44.65 -13.40
CA LEU A 525 -8.44 -43.43 -12.61
C LEU A 525 -7.93 -42.30 -13.50
N PHE A 526 -6.96 -42.57 -14.39
CA PHE A 526 -6.46 -41.59 -15.35
C PHE A 526 -7.57 -41.07 -16.29
N GLN A 527 -8.49 -41.93 -16.75
CA GLN A 527 -9.64 -41.50 -17.55
C GLN A 527 -10.62 -40.63 -16.75
N GLN A 528 -10.87 -40.95 -15.47
CA GLN A 528 -11.70 -40.13 -14.58
C GLN A 528 -11.06 -38.76 -14.31
N ASP A 529 -9.76 -38.73 -14.00
CA ASP A 529 -9.00 -37.49 -13.79
C ASP A 529 -8.96 -36.64 -15.07
N ALA A 530 -8.78 -37.24 -16.25
CA ALA A 530 -8.82 -36.54 -17.52
C ALA A 530 -10.20 -35.91 -17.80
N ALA A 531 -11.29 -36.64 -17.55
CA ALA A 531 -12.65 -36.12 -17.69
C ALA A 531 -12.96 -34.99 -16.69
N GLU A 532 -12.46 -35.10 -15.45
CA GLU A 532 -12.59 -34.04 -14.44
C GLU A 532 -11.74 -32.80 -14.79
N ILE A 533 -10.53 -32.98 -15.33
CA ILE A 533 -9.70 -31.90 -15.88
C ILE A 533 -10.43 -31.20 -17.03
N GLU A 534 -11.04 -31.93 -17.96
CA GLU A 534 -11.82 -31.34 -19.06
C GLU A 534 -13.04 -30.58 -18.52
N ARG A 535 -13.77 -31.15 -17.56
CA ARG A 535 -14.91 -30.48 -16.88
C ARG A 535 -14.49 -29.20 -16.15
N MET A 536 -13.33 -29.22 -15.48
CA MET A 536 -12.79 -28.04 -14.80
C MET A 536 -12.26 -27.00 -15.79
N THR A 537 -11.67 -27.43 -16.90
CA THR A 537 -11.28 -26.56 -18.03
C THR A 537 -12.50 -25.89 -18.66
N GLY A 538 -13.61 -26.60 -18.81
CA GLY A 538 -14.89 -26.03 -19.25
C GLY A 538 -15.42 -24.96 -18.30
N LYS A 539 -15.50 -25.26 -17.00
CA LYS A 539 -15.88 -24.28 -15.96
C LYS A 539 -14.95 -23.07 -15.92
N TRP A 540 -13.64 -23.28 -16.09
CA TRP A 540 -12.66 -22.18 -16.13
C TRP A 540 -12.93 -21.27 -17.33
N LYS A 541 -13.12 -21.82 -18.54
CA LYS A 541 -13.51 -21.05 -19.74
C LYS A 541 -14.81 -20.27 -19.54
N GLU A 542 -15.83 -20.88 -18.93
CA GLU A 542 -17.09 -20.21 -18.58
C GLU A 542 -16.86 -19.03 -17.63
N LYS A 543 -16.07 -19.20 -16.56
CA LYS A 543 -15.76 -18.11 -15.63
C LYS A 543 -14.91 -17.01 -16.27
N THR A 544 -13.95 -17.35 -17.13
CA THR A 544 -13.17 -16.38 -17.90
C THR A 544 -14.10 -15.54 -18.80
N LEU A 545 -15.03 -16.16 -19.54
CA LEU A 545 -16.01 -15.43 -20.35
C LEU A 545 -16.95 -14.53 -19.54
N LEU A 546 -17.37 -14.97 -18.35
CA LEU A 546 -18.16 -14.14 -17.42
C LEU A 546 -17.37 -12.93 -16.91
N VAL A 547 -16.08 -13.12 -16.58
CA VAL A 547 -15.18 -12.02 -16.19
C VAL A 547 -14.97 -11.05 -17.35
N GLU A 548 -14.60 -11.52 -18.54
CA GLU A 548 -14.45 -10.68 -19.73
C GLU A 548 -15.73 -9.90 -20.07
N GLY A 549 -16.90 -10.54 -19.97
CA GLY A 549 -18.20 -9.90 -20.16
C GLY A 549 -18.48 -8.82 -19.10
N GLY A 550 -18.11 -9.10 -17.84
CA GLY A 550 -18.15 -8.14 -16.74
C GLY A 550 -17.23 -6.94 -16.98
N GLU A 551 -15.99 -7.17 -17.38
CA GLU A 551 -15.04 -6.10 -17.70
C GLU A 551 -15.49 -5.26 -18.89
N LYS A 552 -16.05 -5.86 -19.96
CA LYS A 552 -16.63 -5.14 -21.10
C LYS A 552 -17.75 -4.20 -20.64
N LYS A 553 -18.67 -4.69 -19.78
CA LYS A 553 -19.71 -3.84 -19.16
C LYS A 553 -19.11 -2.72 -18.29
N VAL A 554 -18.06 -3.00 -17.51
CA VAL A 554 -17.38 -1.98 -16.70
C VAL A 554 -16.70 -0.91 -17.58
N ARG A 555 -16.07 -1.31 -18.70
CA ARG A 555 -15.50 -0.37 -19.68
C ARG A 555 -16.60 0.52 -20.28
N GLN A 556 -17.73 -0.05 -20.69
CA GLN A 556 -18.89 0.71 -21.18
C GLN A 556 -19.46 1.66 -20.11
N CYS A 557 -19.68 1.20 -18.87
CA CYS A 557 -20.18 2.07 -17.80
C CYS A 557 -19.20 3.21 -17.47
N LYS A 558 -17.89 2.99 -17.63
CA LYS A 558 -16.87 4.04 -17.50
C LYS A 558 -16.97 5.09 -18.61
N THR A 559 -17.14 4.69 -19.88
CA THR A 559 -17.33 5.65 -20.98
C THR A 559 -18.63 6.42 -20.82
N GLU A 560 -19.76 5.75 -20.54
CA GLU A 560 -21.04 6.44 -20.29
C GLU A 560 -20.97 7.41 -19.10
N ASN A 561 -20.19 7.09 -18.06
CA ASN A 561 -19.98 8.01 -16.94
C ASN A 561 -19.09 9.20 -17.32
N GLN A 562 -18.09 9.00 -18.18
CA GLN A 562 -17.30 10.10 -18.75
C GLN A 562 -18.18 11.02 -19.61
N ASP A 563 -19.05 10.47 -20.45
CA ASP A 563 -20.00 11.23 -21.27
C ASP A 563 -20.96 12.06 -20.38
N ARG A 564 -21.55 11.44 -19.34
CA ARG A 564 -22.39 12.15 -18.36
C ARG A 564 -21.62 13.23 -17.56
N LEU A 565 -20.33 13.04 -17.30
CA LEU A 565 -19.48 14.06 -16.66
C LEU A 565 -19.18 15.23 -17.60
N VAL A 566 -18.99 14.98 -18.90
CA VAL A 566 -18.88 16.02 -19.93
C VAL A 566 -20.20 16.78 -20.07
N GLU A 567 -21.34 16.08 -20.16
CA GLU A 567 -22.68 16.68 -20.20
C GLU A 567 -22.94 17.57 -18.97
N LYS A 568 -22.66 17.07 -17.76
CA LYS A 568 -22.73 17.86 -16.51
C LYS A 568 -21.83 19.10 -16.55
N SER A 569 -20.66 19.01 -17.18
CA SER A 569 -19.72 20.12 -17.31
C SER A 569 -20.21 21.16 -18.32
N LEU A 570 -20.79 20.73 -19.45
CA LEU A 570 -21.46 21.59 -20.43
C LEU A 570 -22.69 22.29 -19.83
N LEU A 571 -23.51 21.58 -19.05
CA LEU A 571 -24.63 22.15 -18.32
C LEU A 571 -24.18 23.17 -17.27
N LYS A 572 -23.12 22.87 -16.49
CA LYS A 572 -22.50 23.84 -15.57
C LYS A 572 -21.98 25.09 -16.31
N MET A 573 -21.35 24.92 -17.47
CA MET A 573 -20.91 26.05 -18.30
C MET A 573 -22.10 26.88 -18.78
N ARG A 574 -23.19 26.24 -19.23
CA ARG A 574 -24.41 26.92 -19.68
C ARG A 574 -25.10 27.66 -18.54
N ILE A 575 -25.17 27.08 -17.34
CA ILE A 575 -25.66 27.76 -16.13
C ILE A 575 -24.81 29.00 -15.85
N LYS A 576 -23.48 28.88 -15.80
CA LYS A 576 -22.58 30.04 -15.62
C LYS A 576 -22.71 31.11 -16.71
N GLN A 577 -23.08 30.73 -17.93
CA GLN A 577 -23.38 31.69 -18.99
C GLN A 577 -24.71 32.42 -18.75
N MET A 578 -25.75 31.71 -18.30
CA MET A 578 -27.05 32.31 -17.94
C MET A 578 -26.95 33.19 -16.69
N GLU A 579 -26.16 32.79 -15.68
CA GLU A 579 -25.85 33.60 -14.49
C GLU A 579 -25.22 34.93 -14.90
N ARG A 580 -24.14 34.92 -15.68
CA ARG A 580 -23.50 36.15 -16.21
C ARG A 580 -24.46 37.01 -17.03
N GLN A 581 -25.36 36.41 -17.80
CA GLN A 581 -26.38 37.16 -18.54
C GLN A 581 -27.37 37.83 -17.58
N LEU A 582 -27.81 37.14 -16.52
CA LEU A 582 -28.68 37.68 -15.50
C LEU A 582 -27.99 38.81 -14.71
N ASP A 583 -26.73 38.63 -14.32
CA ASP A 583 -25.91 39.68 -13.69
C ASP A 583 -25.82 40.91 -14.61
N THR A 584 -25.55 40.73 -15.90
CA THR A 584 -25.51 41.81 -16.89
C THR A 584 -26.85 42.54 -17.03
N GLN A 585 -27.98 41.85 -16.89
CA GLN A 585 -29.31 42.50 -16.88
C GLN A 585 -29.59 43.19 -15.55
N SER A 586 -29.10 42.64 -14.43
CA SER A 586 -29.16 43.26 -13.10
C SER A 586 -28.39 44.58 -13.08
N ASP A 587 -27.16 44.60 -13.62
CA ASP A 587 -26.35 45.81 -13.75
C ASP A 587 -27.04 46.87 -14.62
N LYS A 588 -27.67 46.46 -15.73
CA LYS A 588 -28.50 47.36 -16.56
C LYS A 588 -29.72 47.89 -15.82
N MET A 589 -30.37 47.07 -15.00
CA MET A 589 -31.47 47.50 -14.15
C MET A 589 -31.00 48.50 -13.10
N TYR A 590 -29.85 48.26 -12.46
CA TYR A 590 -29.25 49.20 -11.51
C TYR A 590 -28.81 50.52 -12.15
N THR A 591 -28.25 50.51 -13.37
CA THR A 591 -27.90 51.76 -14.06
C THR A 591 -29.14 52.52 -14.52
N LEU A 592 -30.18 51.84 -15.02
CA LEU A 592 -31.46 52.48 -15.36
C LEU A 592 -32.16 53.06 -14.13
N GLU A 593 -32.19 52.35 -13.01
CA GLU A 593 -32.80 52.82 -11.76
C GLU A 593 -32.00 53.98 -11.16
N ARG A 594 -30.67 53.93 -11.22
CA ARG A 594 -29.81 55.07 -10.88
C ARG A 594 -30.11 56.28 -11.76
N HIS A 595 -30.21 56.12 -13.07
CA HIS A 595 -30.56 57.22 -13.98
C HIS A 595 -31.98 57.74 -13.75
N ARG A 596 -32.94 56.89 -13.39
CA ARG A 596 -34.29 57.31 -12.95
C ARG A 596 -34.20 58.22 -11.72
N MET A 597 -33.45 57.82 -10.69
CA MET A 597 -33.25 58.63 -9.48
C MET A 597 -32.47 59.93 -9.77
N GLU A 598 -31.44 59.90 -10.62
CA GLU A 598 -30.70 61.09 -11.04
C GLU A 598 -31.59 62.08 -11.80
N LEU A 599 -32.47 61.59 -12.69
CA LEU A 599 -33.45 62.40 -13.41
C LEU A 599 -34.54 62.96 -12.47
N GLU A 600 -35.09 62.15 -11.57
CA GLU A 600 -36.08 62.60 -10.58
C GLU A 600 -35.49 63.67 -9.65
N ALA A 601 -34.24 63.51 -9.21
CA ALA A 601 -33.52 64.53 -8.44
C ALA A 601 -33.25 65.80 -9.25
N ALA A 602 -32.91 65.70 -10.54
CA ALA A 602 -32.72 66.84 -11.43
C ALA A 602 -34.04 67.59 -11.69
N ILE A 603 -35.14 66.86 -11.94
CA ILE A 603 -36.49 67.43 -12.09
C ILE A 603 -36.93 68.12 -10.79
N SER A 604 -36.76 67.47 -9.64
CA SER A 604 -37.11 68.04 -8.34
C SER A 604 -36.32 69.32 -8.04
N LYS A 605 -35.00 69.32 -8.26
CA LYS A 605 -34.16 70.54 -8.17
C LYS A 605 -34.67 71.63 -9.10
N ARG A 606 -34.95 71.29 -10.37
CA ARG A 606 -35.44 72.27 -11.35
C ARG A 606 -36.83 72.81 -11.01
N MET A 607 -37.70 72.00 -10.40
CA MET A 607 -39.00 72.45 -9.87
C MET A 607 -38.82 73.40 -8.68
N VAL A 608 -37.86 73.14 -7.77
CA VAL A 608 -37.53 74.06 -6.68
C VAL A 608 -36.97 75.37 -7.24
N ASP A 609 -36.03 75.32 -8.19
CA ASP A 609 -35.50 76.52 -8.88
C ASP A 609 -36.62 77.34 -9.54
N ILE A 610 -37.50 76.69 -10.30
CA ILE A 610 -38.64 77.34 -10.97
C ILE A 610 -39.61 77.91 -9.93
N THR A 611 -39.81 77.24 -8.80
CA THR A 611 -40.67 77.75 -7.72
C THR A 611 -40.04 78.98 -7.06
N ALA A 612 -38.75 78.94 -6.72
CA ALA A 612 -38.03 80.07 -6.15
C ALA A 612 -37.90 81.27 -7.12
N GLN A 613 -37.76 81.03 -8.44
CA GLN A 613 -37.80 82.08 -9.46
C GLN A 613 -39.23 82.63 -9.67
N LYS A 614 -40.22 81.73 -9.72
CA LYS A 614 -41.63 82.08 -9.79
C LYS A 614 -41.99 82.94 -8.60
N ASP A 615 -41.49 82.64 -7.41
CA ASP A 615 -41.63 83.44 -6.22
C ASP A 615 -40.88 84.79 -6.39
N MET A 616 -39.56 84.83 -6.59
CA MET A 616 -38.81 86.10 -6.74
C MET A 616 -39.44 87.15 -7.70
N LEU A 617 -39.90 86.75 -8.89
CA LEU A 617 -40.58 87.62 -9.88
C LEU A 617 -41.87 88.26 -9.36
N VAL A 618 -42.49 87.53 -8.46
CA VAL A 618 -43.79 87.77 -7.86
C VAL A 618 -43.54 88.77 -6.70
N LEU A 619 -42.38 88.76 -6.01
CA LEU A 619 -42.03 89.73 -4.93
C LEU A 619 -41.59 91.08 -5.43
N GLN A 620 -40.81 91.09 -6.51
CA GLN A 620 -40.63 92.29 -7.32
C GLN A 620 -41.98 92.95 -7.64
N ARG A 621 -43.06 92.17 -7.71
CA ARG A 621 -44.38 92.62 -8.15
C ARG A 621 -45.39 92.96 -7.02
N LYS A 622 -45.30 92.51 -5.75
CA LYS A 622 -45.91 93.36 -4.68
C LYS A 622 -45.03 94.53 -4.33
N TYR A 623 -43.71 94.41 -4.34
CA TYR A 623 -42.86 95.56 -4.09
C TYR A 623 -43.22 96.72 -5.05
N LEU A 624 -43.33 96.46 -6.37
CA LEU A 624 -43.85 97.43 -7.34
C LEU A 624 -45.33 97.83 -7.11
N ALA A 625 -46.16 96.99 -6.51
CA ALA A 625 -47.55 97.34 -6.19
C ALA A 625 -47.68 98.21 -4.93
N GLU A 626 -46.79 98.01 -3.96
CA GLU A 626 -46.60 98.77 -2.73
C GLU A 626 -45.98 100.13 -3.06
N GLU A 627 -44.93 100.19 -3.89
CA GLU A 627 -44.42 101.44 -4.45
C GLU A 627 -45.51 102.21 -5.21
N ARG A 628 -46.30 101.52 -6.06
CA ARG A 628 -47.45 102.15 -6.74
C ARG A 628 -48.54 102.61 -5.77
N ALA A 629 -48.73 101.95 -4.63
CA ALA A 629 -49.67 102.36 -3.60
C ALA A 629 -49.13 103.57 -2.81
N GLN A 630 -47.84 103.58 -2.50
CA GLN A 630 -47.15 104.71 -1.87
C GLN A 630 -47.17 105.93 -2.79
N LEU A 631 -46.80 105.80 -4.06
CA LEU A 631 -46.90 106.89 -5.03
C LEU A 631 -48.33 107.41 -5.19
N ARG A 632 -49.36 106.56 -5.06
CA ARG A 632 -50.77 107.01 -5.01
C ARG A 632 -51.09 107.77 -3.71
N ALA A 633 -50.56 107.33 -2.58
CA ALA A 633 -50.68 108.05 -1.31
C ALA A 633 -49.99 109.42 -1.39
N ASP A 634 -48.74 109.47 -1.87
CA ASP A 634 -47.97 110.70 -2.11
C ASP A 634 -48.68 111.63 -3.09
N ILE A 635 -49.29 111.10 -4.17
CA ILE A 635 -50.12 111.91 -5.08
C ILE A 635 -51.33 112.46 -4.33
N SER A 636 -52.04 111.66 -3.52
CA SER A 636 -53.19 112.14 -2.75
C SER A 636 -52.80 113.19 -1.70
N GLU A 637 -51.66 113.03 -1.03
CA GLU A 637 -51.10 114.01 -0.09
C GLU A 637 -50.72 115.30 -0.84
N ARG A 638 -50.07 115.19 -2.00
CA ARG A 638 -49.77 116.34 -2.87
C ARG A 638 -51.03 117.02 -3.39
N THR A 639 -52.08 116.27 -3.74
CA THR A 639 -53.37 116.84 -4.16
C THR A 639 -54.02 117.59 -2.99
N LEU A 640 -54.07 117.00 -1.80
CA LEU A 640 -54.55 117.66 -0.59
C LEU A 640 -53.66 118.86 -0.20
N LYS A 641 -52.35 118.80 -0.47
CA LYS A 641 -51.45 119.95 -0.29
C LYS A 641 -51.67 121.04 -1.31
N ILE A 642 -52.01 120.70 -2.55
CA ILE A 642 -52.44 121.64 -3.59
C ILE A 642 -53.78 122.26 -3.22
N GLU A 643 -54.74 121.52 -2.66
CA GLU A 643 -55.98 122.10 -2.12
C GLU A 643 -55.71 123.02 -0.94
N GLN A 644 -54.85 122.62 0.02
CA GLN A 644 -54.41 123.52 1.10
C GLN A 644 -53.70 124.77 0.57
N LEU A 645 -52.91 124.66 -0.50
CA LEU A 645 -52.22 125.78 -1.11
C LEU A 645 -53.13 126.64 -1.97
N LYS A 646 -54.16 126.08 -2.61
CA LYS A 646 -55.27 126.83 -3.24
C LYS A 646 -56.02 127.60 -2.17
N ASN A 647 -56.54 126.92 -1.15
CA ASN A 647 -57.22 127.54 -0.02
C ASN A 647 -56.35 128.61 0.67
N ARG A 648 -55.03 128.38 0.81
CA ARG A 648 -54.08 129.38 1.33
C ARG A 648 -53.81 130.52 0.34
N TYR A 649 -53.78 130.26 -0.96
CA TYR A 649 -53.62 131.29 -2.00
C TYR A 649 -54.87 132.14 -2.09
N ASP A 650 -56.07 131.56 -2.03
CA ASP A 650 -57.35 132.24 -1.90
C ASP A 650 -57.39 133.07 -0.60
N LEU A 651 -57.02 132.49 0.55
CA LEU A 651 -56.86 133.22 1.81
C LEU A 651 -55.76 134.29 1.75
N SER A 652 -54.70 134.12 0.95
CA SER A 652 -53.63 135.12 0.79
C SER A 652 -53.99 136.19 -0.23
N LEU A 653 -54.88 135.93 -1.19
CA LEU A 653 -55.56 136.95 -1.99
C LEU A 653 -56.50 137.77 -1.12
N ASP A 654 -57.23 137.14 -0.21
CA ASP A 654 -58.07 137.85 0.78
C ASP A 654 -57.23 138.58 1.85
N LEU A 655 -56.05 138.07 2.24
CA LEU A 655 -55.16 138.67 3.25
C LEU A 655 -54.12 139.65 2.70
N LEU A 656 -53.82 139.68 1.40
CA LEU A 656 -52.94 140.72 0.81
C LEU A 656 -53.60 142.11 0.79
N GLY A 657 -54.86 142.19 1.22
CA GLY A 657 -55.63 143.42 1.27
C GLY A 657 -56.23 143.76 -0.10
N LYS A 658 -57.52 144.11 -0.08
CA LYS A 658 -58.16 144.81 -1.20
C LYS A 658 -57.90 146.30 -0.95
N ASN A 659 -57.20 146.97 -1.86
CA ASN A 659 -57.17 148.44 -1.88
C ASN A 659 -58.59 148.98 -2.11
N GLU A 660 -58.82 150.29 -1.98
CA GLU A 660 -60.16 150.90 -2.06
C GLU A 660 -60.90 150.61 -3.39
N ASP A 661 -60.16 150.29 -4.47
CA ASP A 661 -60.67 149.84 -5.78
C ASP A 661 -60.54 148.31 -6.05
N GLY A 662 -60.23 147.48 -5.05
CA GLY A 662 -60.35 146.02 -5.15
C GLY A 662 -59.21 145.21 -5.80
N SER A 663 -57.95 145.69 -5.79
CA SER A 663 -56.77 144.99 -6.39
C SER A 663 -55.50 144.98 -5.49
N ILE A 664 -54.44 144.23 -5.88
CA ILE A 664 -53.36 143.65 -5.02
C ILE A 664 -51.89 143.99 -5.50
N VAL A 665 -50.85 143.95 -4.62
CA VAL A 665 -49.45 144.50 -4.80
C VAL A 665 -48.29 143.46 -4.60
N THR A 666 -47.05 143.70 -5.10
CA THR A 666 -45.93 142.68 -5.25
C THR A 666 -44.49 143.17 -4.82
N ALA A 667 -43.45 142.30 -4.91
CA ALA A 667 -42.37 142.13 -3.89
C ALA A 667 -40.86 142.29 -4.28
N THR A 668 -40.42 143.30 -5.04
CA THR A 668 -39.02 143.40 -5.52
C THR A 668 -37.96 143.82 -4.47
N GLN A 669 -38.36 144.35 -3.32
CA GLN A 669 -37.49 145.16 -2.43
C GLN A 669 -36.49 144.39 -1.52
N ILE A 670 -36.49 143.06 -1.46
CA ILE A 670 -35.81 142.30 -0.37
C ILE A 670 -34.36 141.84 -0.69
N LYS A 671 -33.94 141.77 -1.95
CA LYS A 671 -32.78 140.94 -2.38
C LYS A 671 -31.35 141.47 -2.15
N ILE A 672 -31.15 142.67 -1.61
CA ILE A 672 -29.85 143.37 -1.68
C ILE A 672 -28.85 142.98 -0.56
N GLN A 673 -29.29 142.29 0.49
CA GLN A 673 -28.60 142.31 1.79
C GLN A 673 -27.51 141.24 2.04
N THR A 674 -27.38 140.18 1.22
CA THR A 674 -26.69 138.92 1.61
C THR A 674 -25.24 138.73 1.14
N ALA A 675 -24.58 139.72 0.53
CA ALA A 675 -23.34 139.47 -0.23
C ALA A 675 -21.98 139.58 0.53
N GLN A 676 -21.95 139.91 1.83
CA GLN A 676 -20.74 140.50 2.45
C GLN A 676 -19.82 139.58 3.29
N GLU A 677 -20.21 138.36 3.68
CA GLU A 677 -19.57 137.64 4.81
C GLU A 677 -18.31 136.78 4.52
N LYS A 678 -17.90 136.59 3.25
CA LYS A 678 -17.07 135.42 2.85
C LYS A 678 -15.53 135.51 3.06
N TYR A 679 -14.96 136.59 3.60
CA TYR A 679 -13.53 136.92 3.42
C TYR A 679 -12.53 136.40 4.51
N MET A 680 -12.99 135.94 5.68
CA MET A 680 -12.16 135.96 6.90
C MET A 680 -11.25 134.74 7.24
N LEU A 681 -11.27 133.62 6.50
CA LEU A 681 -10.86 132.30 7.01
C LEU A 681 -9.43 131.77 6.73
N LEU A 682 -8.48 132.56 6.20
CA LEU A 682 -7.25 132.01 5.56
C LEU A 682 -5.94 132.02 6.40
N ARG A 683 -5.92 132.41 7.68
CA ARG A 683 -4.68 132.89 8.36
C ARG A 683 -3.91 131.90 9.27
N GLU A 684 -4.45 130.74 9.63
CA GLU A 684 -4.01 129.99 10.85
C GLU A 684 -2.91 128.90 10.69
N GLY A 685 -2.32 128.70 9.50
CA GLY A 685 -1.56 127.47 9.20
C GLY A 685 -0.08 127.34 9.64
N SER A 686 0.56 128.37 10.23
CA SER A 686 2.02 128.54 10.12
C SER A 686 2.92 127.99 11.25
N GLU A 687 2.40 127.64 12.43
CA GLU A 687 3.21 127.63 13.68
C GLU A 687 3.89 126.31 14.09
N LEU A 688 3.61 125.17 13.42
CA LEU A 688 3.87 123.83 13.99
C LEU A 688 5.32 123.29 13.94
N ASN A 689 6.25 123.92 13.20
CA ASN A 689 7.47 123.22 12.71
C ASN A 689 8.70 123.20 13.67
N VAL A 690 8.64 123.79 14.86
CA VAL A 690 9.84 124.13 15.67
C VAL A 690 10.32 123.02 16.62
N LYS A 691 9.55 121.95 16.87
CA LYS A 691 9.74 121.07 18.04
C LYS A 691 10.78 119.93 17.93
N ILE A 692 11.38 119.67 16.77
CA ILE A 692 12.08 118.39 16.50
C ILE A 692 13.54 118.33 17.00
N LEU A 693 14.26 119.46 17.09
CA LEU A 693 15.74 119.49 17.21
C LEU A 693 16.35 119.13 18.58
N LYS A 694 15.59 118.64 19.56
CA LYS A 694 16.06 118.50 20.97
C LYS A 694 16.52 117.10 21.41
N ALA A 695 16.48 116.09 20.53
CA ALA A 695 16.57 114.68 20.93
C ALA A 695 17.95 114.00 20.74
N GLU A 696 18.97 114.70 20.21
CA GLU A 696 20.20 114.05 19.71
C GLU A 696 21.39 114.03 20.70
N GLU A 697 21.37 114.79 21.80
CA GLU A 697 22.54 114.97 22.68
C GLU A 697 22.79 113.80 23.67
N ASP A 698 21.74 113.07 24.07
CA ASP A 698 21.82 112.06 25.16
C ASP A 698 22.64 110.79 24.82
N LEU A 699 22.89 110.51 23.54
CA LEU A 699 23.50 109.24 23.09
C LEU A 699 24.99 109.07 23.46
N LYS A 700 25.73 110.15 23.74
CA LYS A 700 27.20 110.10 23.93
C LYS A 700 27.67 109.55 25.29
N ALA A 701 26.82 109.50 26.31
CA ALA A 701 27.25 109.15 27.67
C ALA A 701 27.53 107.64 27.87
N LEU A 702 26.90 106.76 27.07
CA LEU A 702 26.92 105.30 27.26
C LEU A 702 28.21 104.59 26.81
N GLU A 703 29.04 105.20 25.95
CA GLU A 703 30.17 104.51 25.31
C GLU A 703 31.36 104.23 26.27
N ASN A 704 31.55 105.06 27.29
CA ASN A 704 32.76 105.01 28.13
C ASN A 704 32.77 103.83 29.12
N SER A 705 31.62 103.39 29.63
CA SER A 705 31.54 102.28 30.60
C SER A 705 31.95 100.92 30.01
N LEU A 706 31.81 100.73 28.70
CA LEU A 706 32.07 99.47 28.01
C LEU A 706 33.57 99.08 28.02
N LYS A 707 34.47 100.08 27.99
CA LYS A 707 35.91 99.87 27.78
C LYS A 707 36.62 99.25 29.00
N VAL A 708 36.13 99.50 30.22
CA VAL A 708 36.73 98.96 31.46
C VAL A 708 36.45 97.47 31.62
N MET A 709 35.27 96.99 31.25
CA MET A 709 34.85 95.59 31.39
C MET A 709 35.70 94.64 30.52
N ASN A 710 36.09 95.06 29.32
CA ASN A 710 36.83 94.22 28.37
C ASN A 710 38.26 93.89 28.85
N TYR A 711 38.95 94.84 29.51
CA TYR A 711 40.33 94.65 29.95
C TYR A 711 40.48 93.55 31.04
N ALA A 712 39.52 93.47 31.97
CA ALA A 712 39.51 92.42 33.00
C ALA A 712 39.30 91.01 32.42
N ASN A 713 38.49 90.92 31.36
CA ASN A 713 38.12 89.67 30.71
C ASN A 713 39.30 89.01 29.98
N ASP A 714 40.15 89.80 29.33
CA ASP A 714 41.34 89.32 28.62
C ASP A 714 42.53 88.95 29.53
N LYS A 715 42.50 89.29 30.83
CA LYS A 715 43.45 88.78 31.83
C LYS A 715 43.02 87.40 32.36
N TYR A 716 41.71 87.15 32.46
CA TYR A 716 41.15 85.84 32.84
C TYR A 716 41.46 84.73 31.82
N LYS A 717 41.31 85.00 30.52
CA LYS A 717 41.58 84.01 29.45
C LYS A 717 43.02 83.49 29.44
N ARG A 718 43.99 84.34 29.76
CA ARG A 718 45.43 83.96 29.77
C ARG A 718 45.83 83.04 30.93
N GLY A 719 45.00 82.93 31.98
CA GLY A 719 45.25 82.02 33.11
C GLY A 719 44.95 80.54 32.84
N PHE A 720 44.22 80.22 31.77
CA PHE A 720 43.82 78.85 31.42
C PHE A 720 44.73 78.16 30.39
N GLN A 721 45.73 78.85 29.85
CA GLN A 721 46.63 78.28 28.82
C GLN A 721 47.87 77.63 29.47
N LYS A 722 47.82 76.31 29.68
CA LYS A 722 49.02 75.51 29.94
C LYS A 722 48.97 74.16 29.21
N VAL A 723 49.91 74.02 28.26
CA VAL A 723 50.49 72.78 27.70
C VAL A 723 49.65 72.00 26.66
N GLU A 724 50.05 72.24 25.40
CA GLU A 724 50.34 71.31 24.29
C GLU A 724 49.30 70.29 23.79
N ASP A 725 49.15 70.30 22.46
CA ASP A 725 48.31 69.41 21.64
C ASP A 725 48.90 67.98 21.54
N GLU A 726 48.12 67.03 20.98
CA GLU A 726 48.42 65.57 20.86
C GLU A 726 48.24 64.74 22.17
N ASN A 727 47.02 64.72 22.72
CA ASN A 727 46.58 63.73 23.72
C ASN A 727 45.40 62.88 23.16
N PRO A 728 45.39 61.53 23.26
CA PRO A 728 44.32 60.66 22.75
C PRO A 728 42.87 61.04 23.18
N ASP A 729 42.70 61.79 24.26
CA ASP A 729 41.39 62.34 24.67
C ASP A 729 40.79 63.30 23.63
N MET A 730 41.58 63.97 22.78
CA MET A 730 41.05 64.84 21.71
C MET A 730 40.40 64.05 20.58
N ILE A 731 40.96 62.89 20.19
CA ILE A 731 40.36 62.01 19.17
C ILE A 731 39.11 61.32 19.74
N ALA A 732 39.10 61.01 21.04
CA ALA A 732 37.90 60.54 21.73
C ALA A 732 36.82 61.65 21.79
N MET A 733 37.21 62.90 22.09
CA MET A 733 36.30 64.03 22.10
C MET A 733 35.76 64.35 20.71
N GLU A 734 36.56 64.31 19.65
CA GLU A 734 36.11 64.55 18.28
C GLU A 734 35.13 63.48 17.80
N ASN A 735 35.35 62.19 18.13
CA ASN A 735 34.38 61.12 17.86
C ASN A 735 33.10 61.27 18.67
N ILE A 736 33.19 61.57 19.98
CA ILE A 736 32.01 61.85 20.83
C ILE A 736 31.27 63.11 20.35
N GLN A 737 31.97 64.11 19.83
CA GLN A 737 31.40 65.34 19.29
C GLN A 737 30.79 65.13 17.91
N ALA A 738 31.34 64.24 17.09
CA ALA A 738 30.73 63.79 15.84
C ALA A 738 29.46 62.97 16.11
N ASP A 739 29.46 62.07 17.09
CA ASP A 739 28.29 61.29 17.47
C ASP A 739 27.24 62.13 18.22
N TYR A 740 27.67 63.11 19.03
CA TYR A 740 26.79 64.15 19.58
C TYR A 740 26.18 65.01 18.47
N CYS A 741 26.94 65.42 17.46
CA CYS A 741 26.40 66.15 16.31
C CYS A 741 25.43 65.31 15.47
N LYS A 742 25.68 64.01 15.26
CA LYS A 742 24.72 63.09 14.62
C LYS A 742 23.47 62.92 15.47
N ALA A 743 23.62 62.71 16.78
CA ALA A 743 22.49 62.59 17.72
C ALA A 743 21.67 63.89 17.79
N VAL A 744 22.32 65.06 17.81
CA VAL A 744 21.67 66.38 17.78
C VAL A 744 21.02 66.65 16.42
N ALA A 745 21.60 66.21 15.30
CA ALA A 745 20.98 66.31 13.98
C ALA A 745 19.72 65.44 13.89
N ALA A 746 19.77 64.18 14.35
CA ALA A 746 18.61 63.29 14.44
C ALA A 746 17.56 63.81 15.44
N LEU A 747 17.98 64.40 16.57
CA LEU A 747 17.08 65.01 17.54
C LEU A 747 16.49 66.33 17.01
N LYS A 748 17.19 67.03 16.10
CA LYS A 748 16.69 68.21 15.40
C LYS A 748 15.72 67.85 14.28
N SER A 749 15.93 66.76 13.53
CA SER A 749 14.91 66.25 12.61
C SER A 749 13.68 65.77 13.38
N VAL A 750 13.84 64.95 14.43
CA VAL A 750 12.73 64.51 15.29
C VAL A 750 12.03 65.69 15.98
N ARG A 751 12.72 66.78 16.35
CA ARG A 751 12.08 68.01 16.83
C ARG A 751 11.36 68.79 15.74
N SER A 752 11.87 68.79 14.51
CA SER A 752 11.18 69.38 13.35
C SER A 752 9.92 68.59 13.00
N ASP A 753 10.02 67.27 12.95
CA ASP A 753 8.91 66.35 12.73
C ASP A 753 7.90 66.45 13.86
N LEU A 754 8.34 66.57 15.12
CA LEU A 754 7.45 66.77 16.26
C LEU A 754 6.80 68.16 16.22
N SER A 755 7.52 69.22 15.86
CA SER A 755 6.96 70.57 15.67
C SER A 755 5.89 70.58 14.59
N GLN A 756 6.19 70.02 13.41
CA GLN A 756 5.27 69.92 12.28
C GLN A 756 4.09 69.02 12.60
N ASN A 757 4.28 67.92 13.33
CA ASN A 757 3.17 67.09 13.79
C ASN A 757 2.34 67.78 14.89
N THR A 758 2.92 68.61 15.76
CA THR A 758 2.15 69.41 16.73
C THR A 758 1.37 70.54 16.07
N GLU A 759 1.92 71.15 15.02
CA GLU A 759 1.24 72.16 14.19
C GLU A 759 0.09 71.52 13.41
N ASN A 760 0.33 70.40 12.72
CA ASN A 760 -0.72 69.59 12.10
C ASN A 760 -1.80 69.14 13.11
N LEU A 761 -1.43 68.78 14.35
CA LEU A 761 -2.38 68.45 15.43
C LEU A 761 -3.15 69.67 15.94
N HIS A 762 -2.55 70.85 15.89
CA HIS A 762 -3.19 72.11 16.25
C HIS A 762 -4.23 72.47 15.18
N ASP A 763 -3.85 72.47 13.90
CA ASP A 763 -4.73 72.69 12.76
C ASP A 763 -5.90 71.68 12.72
N LEU A 764 -5.63 70.39 12.97
CA LEU A 764 -6.66 69.36 13.11
C LEU A 764 -7.58 69.59 14.32
N ASN A 765 -7.06 70.11 15.44
CA ASN A 765 -7.87 70.48 16.60
C ASN A 765 -8.73 71.72 16.32
N GLU A 766 -8.21 72.75 15.65
CA GLU A 766 -9.00 73.91 15.24
C GLU A 766 -10.09 73.53 14.24
N CYS A 767 -9.75 72.70 13.25
CA CYS A 767 -10.73 72.14 12.31
C CYS A 767 -11.78 71.28 13.02
N ARG A 768 -11.42 70.53 14.07
CA ARG A 768 -12.39 69.80 14.88
C ARG A 768 -13.27 70.75 15.69
N GLU A 769 -12.70 71.71 16.41
CA GLU A 769 -13.48 72.73 17.15
C GLU A 769 -14.45 73.49 16.25
N GLN A 770 -14.03 73.84 15.02
CA GLN A 770 -14.89 74.55 14.09
C GLN A 770 -16.03 73.66 13.56
N ASN A 771 -15.79 72.37 13.38
CA ASN A 771 -16.84 71.39 13.09
C ASN A 771 -17.77 71.17 14.30
N ASP A 772 -17.22 71.08 15.52
CA ASP A 772 -17.98 70.94 16.77
C ASP A 772 -18.90 72.16 16.99
N LYS A 773 -18.39 73.39 16.82
CA LYS A 773 -19.18 74.64 16.85
C LYS A 773 -20.27 74.68 15.78
N SER A 774 -19.96 74.22 14.56
CA SER A 774 -20.94 74.12 13.46
C SER A 774 -22.03 73.09 13.77
N LEU A 775 -21.66 71.96 14.38
CA LEU A 775 -22.57 70.91 14.82
C LEU A 775 -23.49 71.41 15.95
N GLU A 776 -22.97 72.13 16.94
CA GLU A 776 -23.78 72.76 17.99
C GLU A 776 -24.79 73.77 17.43
N GLN A 777 -24.38 74.61 16.48
CA GLN A 777 -25.28 75.55 15.81
C GLN A 777 -26.39 74.82 15.05
N ALA A 778 -26.05 73.78 14.28
CA ALA A 778 -27.04 72.95 13.60
C ALA A 778 -27.99 72.23 14.59
N GLN A 779 -27.49 71.78 15.74
CA GLN A 779 -28.31 71.17 16.79
C GLN A 779 -29.27 72.17 17.44
N LYS A 780 -28.82 73.41 17.72
CA LYS A 780 -29.69 74.48 18.23
C LYS A 780 -30.82 74.81 17.25
N VAL A 781 -30.48 75.08 15.99
CA VAL A 781 -31.49 75.35 14.94
C VAL A 781 -32.49 74.19 14.79
N ARG A 782 -32.04 72.93 14.92
CA ARG A 782 -32.92 71.76 14.92
C ARG A 782 -33.84 71.70 16.14
N LEU A 783 -33.36 72.05 17.33
CA LEU A 783 -34.17 72.12 18.55
C LEU A 783 -35.20 73.25 18.47
N ASP A 784 -34.79 74.44 18.06
CA ASP A 784 -35.69 75.59 17.85
C ASP A 784 -36.79 75.26 16.83
N SER A 785 -36.42 74.58 15.73
CA SER A 785 -37.37 74.09 14.72
C SER A 785 -38.35 73.05 15.28
N ASN A 786 -37.90 72.19 16.18
CA ASN A 786 -38.75 71.19 16.86
C ASN A 786 -39.74 71.86 17.83
N ASP A 787 -39.31 72.88 18.56
CA ASP A 787 -40.18 73.66 19.46
C ASP A 787 -41.23 74.50 18.71
N VAL A 788 -40.93 74.91 17.48
CA VAL A 788 -41.93 75.50 16.56
C VAL A 788 -42.90 74.41 16.07
N LEU A 789 -42.40 73.23 15.69
CA LEU A 789 -43.23 72.09 15.27
C LEU A 789 -44.22 71.66 16.36
N LEU A 790 -43.77 71.54 17.60
CA LEU A 790 -44.62 71.19 18.76
C LEU A 790 -45.70 72.25 19.03
N ARG A 791 -45.40 73.54 18.84
CA ARG A 791 -46.39 74.62 18.93
C ARG A 791 -47.45 74.51 17.84
N ILE A 792 -47.05 74.34 16.58
CA ILE A 792 -47.97 74.14 15.44
C ILE A 792 -48.84 72.88 15.66
N GLN A 793 -48.26 71.79 16.15
CA GLN A 793 -48.99 70.55 16.41
C GLN A 793 -50.04 70.71 17.52
N LYS A 794 -49.74 71.50 18.56
CA LYS A 794 -50.71 71.88 19.61
C LYS A 794 -51.81 72.78 19.07
N GLU A 795 -51.47 73.79 18.27
CA GLU A 795 -52.45 74.70 17.64
C GLU A 795 -53.41 73.96 16.71
N LEU A 796 -52.92 73.00 15.92
CA LEU A 796 -53.75 72.14 15.07
C LEU A 796 -54.72 71.26 15.88
N LEU A 797 -54.28 70.73 17.03
CA LEU A 797 -55.18 70.00 17.95
C LEU A 797 -56.26 70.93 18.51
N ASP A 798 -55.89 72.12 18.99
CA ASP A 798 -56.83 73.10 19.53
C ASP A 798 -57.85 73.55 18.47
N GLN A 799 -57.42 73.82 17.22
CA GLN A 799 -58.32 74.09 16.11
C GLN A 799 -59.28 72.92 15.83
N ARG A 800 -58.78 71.68 15.87
CA ARG A 800 -59.62 70.48 15.68
C ARG A 800 -60.71 70.36 16.75
N THR A 801 -60.42 70.69 18.01
CA THR A 801 -61.46 70.71 19.07
C THR A 801 -62.44 71.86 18.94
N LYS A 802 -62.06 72.99 18.33
CA LYS A 802 -62.94 74.13 18.04
C LYS A 802 -63.90 73.77 16.90
N ILE A 803 -63.40 73.20 15.80
CA ILE A 803 -64.23 72.70 14.68
C ILE A 803 -65.25 71.67 15.17
N GLN A 804 -64.83 70.68 15.97
CA GLN A 804 -65.75 69.68 16.54
C GLN A 804 -66.81 70.25 17.51
N ARG A 805 -66.62 71.45 18.05
CA ARG A 805 -67.65 72.16 18.84
C ARG A 805 -68.61 72.91 17.91
N ALA A 806 -68.07 73.69 16.96
CA ALA A 806 -68.87 74.40 15.96
C ALA A 806 -69.76 73.46 15.15
N GLU A 807 -69.27 72.29 14.72
CA GLU A 807 -70.08 71.27 14.02
C GLU A 807 -71.23 70.71 14.87
N ARG A 808 -71.06 70.61 16.20
CA ARG A 808 -72.11 70.16 17.12
C ARG A 808 -73.18 71.23 17.29
N GLU A 809 -72.77 72.49 17.46
CA GLU A 809 -73.69 73.63 17.57
C GLU A 809 -74.45 73.86 16.25
N LEU A 810 -73.78 73.76 15.10
CA LEU A 810 -74.42 73.84 13.78
C LEU A 810 -75.46 72.72 13.58
N LYS A 811 -75.16 71.48 13.98
CA LYS A 811 -76.13 70.36 13.94
C LYS A 811 -77.33 70.59 14.87
N LEU A 812 -77.14 71.26 16.01
CA LEU A 812 -78.23 71.65 16.91
C LEU A 812 -79.08 72.79 16.31
N ALA A 813 -78.43 73.81 15.73
CA ALA A 813 -79.10 74.93 15.06
C ALA A 813 -79.93 74.49 13.86
N ILE A 814 -79.41 73.60 13.01
CA ILE A 814 -80.15 73.03 11.87
C ILE A 814 -81.37 72.21 12.33
N LYS A 815 -81.25 71.46 13.44
CA LYS A 815 -82.40 70.77 14.05
C LYS A 815 -83.44 71.75 14.61
N ALA A 816 -83.00 72.84 15.24
CA ALA A 816 -83.89 73.87 15.78
C ALA A 816 -84.61 74.67 14.67
N ALA A 817 -83.95 74.90 13.53
CA ALA A 817 -84.56 75.52 12.36
C ALA A 817 -85.67 74.64 11.77
N LYS A 818 -85.39 73.34 11.55
CA LYS A 818 -86.38 72.37 11.07
C LYS A 818 -87.62 72.22 11.98
N ALA A 819 -87.53 72.58 13.25
CA ALA A 819 -88.65 72.53 14.19
C ALA A 819 -89.53 73.78 14.21
N LYS A 820 -89.16 74.86 13.50
CA LYS A 820 -89.91 76.13 13.45
C LYS A 820 -90.68 76.37 12.15
N THR A 821 -90.48 75.54 11.13
CA THR A 821 -91.03 75.69 9.79
C THR A 821 -91.54 74.33 9.30
N ASN A 822 -92.86 74.13 9.36
CA ASN A 822 -93.55 72.89 8.94
C ASN A 822 -93.77 72.78 7.41
N ASP A 823 -93.00 73.51 6.61
CA ASP A 823 -93.09 73.54 5.16
C ASP A 823 -91.73 73.14 4.57
N ASP A 824 -91.67 71.94 3.99
CA ASP A 824 -90.44 71.33 3.49
C ASP A 824 -89.89 72.04 2.24
N ASP A 825 -90.74 72.65 1.41
CA ASP A 825 -90.28 73.43 0.26
C ASP A 825 -89.66 74.75 0.70
N LEU A 826 -90.26 75.41 1.71
CA LEU A 826 -89.67 76.60 2.33
C LEU A 826 -88.34 76.26 3.02
N MET A 827 -88.25 75.12 3.70
CA MET A 827 -87.00 74.63 4.29
C MET A 827 -85.96 74.25 3.24
N LEU A 828 -86.34 73.71 2.08
CA LEU A 828 -85.42 73.43 0.99
C LEU A 828 -84.88 74.72 0.37
N ILE A 829 -85.71 75.77 0.27
CA ILE A 829 -85.29 77.12 -0.15
C ILE A 829 -84.35 77.73 0.89
N PHE A 830 -84.69 77.70 2.19
CA PHE A 830 -83.81 78.19 3.25
C PHE A 830 -82.49 77.41 3.34
N GLN A 831 -82.50 76.09 3.11
CA GLN A 831 -81.28 75.28 3.12
C GLN A 831 -80.45 75.52 1.85
N LYS A 832 -81.07 75.80 0.70
CA LYS A 832 -80.38 76.28 -0.50
C LYS A 832 -79.77 77.65 -0.27
N ASP A 833 -80.50 78.61 0.27
CA ASP A 833 -80.02 79.97 0.57
C ASP A 833 -78.94 79.98 1.66
N LEU A 834 -79.06 79.15 2.70
CA LEU A 834 -78.01 78.96 3.70
C LEU A 834 -76.76 78.34 3.07
N ASN A 835 -76.89 77.30 2.24
CA ASN A 835 -75.77 76.74 1.50
C ASN A 835 -75.16 77.75 0.51
N LEU A 836 -75.96 78.63 -0.09
CA LEU A 836 -75.50 79.68 -1.00
C LEU A 836 -74.70 80.73 -0.23
N LYS A 837 -75.20 81.20 0.93
CA LYS A 837 -74.48 82.06 1.85
C LYS A 837 -73.22 81.41 2.41
N GLU A 838 -73.25 80.13 2.77
CA GLU A 838 -72.08 79.41 3.26
C GLU A 838 -71.04 79.15 2.14
N LEU A 839 -71.48 79.04 0.88
CA LEU A 839 -70.61 79.01 -0.29
C LEU A 839 -70.03 80.40 -0.60
N GLU A 840 -70.82 81.46 -0.52
CA GLU A 840 -70.38 82.85 -0.62
C GLU A 840 -69.37 83.18 0.48
N GLU A 841 -69.63 82.81 1.73
CA GLU A 841 -68.77 83.05 2.88
C GLU A 841 -67.49 82.18 2.82
N ARG A 842 -67.57 80.93 2.34
CA ARG A 842 -66.36 80.14 1.99
C ARG A 842 -65.56 80.78 0.86
N ASN A 843 -66.21 81.33 -0.15
CA ASN A 843 -65.55 82.00 -1.27
C ASN A 843 -64.92 83.32 -0.80
N SER A 844 -65.59 84.09 0.05
CA SER A 844 -65.04 85.27 0.72
C SER A 844 -63.89 84.93 1.64
N ASN A 845 -63.95 83.85 2.44
CA ASN A 845 -62.85 83.40 3.29
C ASN A 845 -61.67 82.85 2.46
N ALA A 846 -61.94 82.16 1.34
CA ALA A 846 -60.89 81.76 0.41
C ALA A 846 -60.24 82.99 -0.25
N LEU A 847 -61.02 83.99 -0.66
CA LEU A 847 -60.51 85.26 -1.17
C LEU A 847 -59.81 86.11 -0.09
N GLN A 848 -60.19 85.97 1.19
CA GLN A 848 -59.55 86.62 2.34
C GLN A 848 -58.21 85.94 2.68
N HIS A 849 -58.14 84.61 2.73
CA HIS A 849 -56.88 83.89 2.88
C HIS A 849 -55.96 84.05 1.66
N LEU A 850 -56.53 84.12 0.46
CA LEU A 850 -55.79 84.57 -0.71
C LEU A 850 -55.31 86.01 -0.51
N ALA A 851 -56.11 86.93 0.03
CA ALA A 851 -55.68 88.28 0.38
C ALA A 851 -54.55 88.30 1.43
N ASP A 852 -54.59 87.46 2.46
CA ASP A 852 -53.56 87.39 3.50
C ASP A 852 -52.24 86.79 2.98
N LEU A 853 -52.30 85.75 2.13
CA LEU A 853 -51.15 85.28 1.32
C LEU A 853 -50.63 86.40 0.38
N VAL A 854 -51.57 87.17 -0.17
CA VAL A 854 -51.37 88.39 -0.95
C VAL A 854 -51.02 89.60 -0.09
N GLU A 855 -50.80 89.45 1.23
CA GLU A 855 -50.11 90.42 2.09
C GLU A 855 -48.73 89.87 2.52
N GLN A 856 -48.66 88.69 3.14
CA GLN A 856 -47.43 88.11 3.73
C GLN A 856 -46.29 87.88 2.72
N ASN A 857 -46.54 87.07 1.68
CA ASN A 857 -45.51 86.74 0.69
C ASN A 857 -45.53 87.82 -0.38
N SER A 858 -44.77 88.92 -0.21
CA SER A 858 -44.71 90.07 -1.17
C SER A 858 -44.59 89.58 -2.63
N GLU A 859 -44.02 88.41 -2.82
CA GLU A 859 -44.45 87.42 -3.79
C GLU A 859 -45.91 87.53 -4.42
N LEU A 860 -46.95 86.91 -3.84
CA LEU A 860 -48.08 86.33 -4.63
C LEU A 860 -49.14 87.29 -5.20
N ALA A 861 -49.14 88.59 -4.89
CA ALA A 861 -50.28 89.49 -5.19
C ALA A 861 -50.74 89.50 -6.63
N ALA A 862 -50.00 90.10 -7.55
CA ALA A 862 -50.51 90.32 -8.90
C ALA A 862 -50.44 89.09 -9.83
N SER A 863 -50.30 87.87 -9.27
CA SER A 863 -50.64 86.60 -9.94
C SER A 863 -51.99 86.15 -9.43
N VAL A 864 -52.16 86.08 -8.12
CA VAL A 864 -53.42 85.73 -7.47
C VAL A 864 -54.49 86.77 -7.82
N SER A 865 -54.23 88.05 -7.61
CA SER A 865 -55.12 89.15 -8.03
C SER A 865 -55.33 89.19 -9.54
N LYS A 866 -54.35 88.85 -10.38
CA LYS A 866 -54.55 88.78 -11.84
C LYS A 866 -55.51 87.63 -12.21
N GLN A 867 -55.25 86.42 -11.71
CA GLN A 867 -56.09 85.25 -11.96
C GLN A 867 -57.49 85.40 -11.36
N CYS A 868 -57.63 86.04 -10.20
CA CYS A 868 -58.94 86.36 -9.63
C CYS A 868 -59.67 87.39 -10.51
N TYR A 869 -59.01 88.46 -10.94
CA TYR A 869 -59.62 89.47 -11.83
C TYR A 869 -60.00 88.89 -13.21
N GLU A 870 -59.17 88.03 -13.80
CA GLU A 870 -59.45 87.29 -15.04
C GLU A 870 -60.63 86.31 -14.90
N ARG A 871 -60.94 85.87 -13.68
CA ARG A 871 -62.11 85.05 -13.35
C ARG A 871 -63.28 85.84 -12.76
N GLY A 872 -63.21 87.18 -12.77
CA GLY A 872 -64.27 88.07 -12.27
C GLY A 872 -64.39 88.19 -10.75
N LEU A 873 -63.47 87.59 -9.99
CA LEU A 873 -63.45 87.60 -8.53
C LEU A 873 -62.57 88.77 -8.02
N ARG A 874 -63.13 89.61 -7.14
CA ARG A 874 -62.35 90.64 -6.43
C ARG A 874 -61.93 90.14 -5.05
N LEU A 875 -60.65 90.24 -4.72
CA LEU A 875 -60.17 90.02 -3.36
C LEU A 875 -60.75 91.13 -2.43
N PRO A 876 -61.25 90.77 -1.23
CA PRO A 876 -61.60 91.74 -0.19
C PRO A 876 -60.44 92.67 0.16
N LEU A 877 -60.75 93.94 0.46
CA LEU A 877 -59.75 94.81 1.11
C LEU A 877 -59.63 94.39 2.58
N ILE A 878 -58.43 93.94 2.97
CA ILE A 878 -58.07 93.70 4.37
C ILE A 878 -58.16 95.04 5.11
N LYS A 879 -59.19 95.18 5.96
CA LYS A 879 -59.25 96.25 6.95
C LYS A 879 -58.21 95.96 8.03
N ARG A 880 -57.00 96.50 7.89
CA ARG A 880 -55.99 96.48 8.97
C ARG A 880 -56.59 97.15 10.22
N THR A 881 -57.02 96.37 11.19
CA THR A 881 -57.30 96.82 12.56
C THR A 881 -55.98 97.23 13.22
N LYS A 882 -55.52 98.45 12.91
CA LYS A 882 -54.39 99.07 13.60
C LYS A 882 -54.80 99.39 15.04
N SER A 883 -54.48 98.51 15.97
CA SER A 883 -54.43 98.88 17.39
C SER A 883 -53.28 99.87 17.58
N GLN A 884 -53.57 101.17 17.50
CA GLN A 884 -52.63 102.22 17.86
C GLN A 884 -52.43 102.24 19.37
N ILE A 885 -51.24 101.84 19.83
CA ILE A 885 -50.65 102.43 21.04
C ILE A 885 -49.21 102.79 20.68
N SER A 886 -49.00 104.08 20.38
CA SER A 886 -47.71 104.70 20.13
C SER A 886 -47.63 105.94 21.01
N TRP A 887 -47.04 105.80 22.18
CA TRP A 887 -46.66 106.95 23.02
C TRP A 887 -45.19 107.27 22.78
N ARG A 888 -44.94 108.48 22.25
CA ARG A 888 -43.63 109.14 22.27
C ARG A 888 -43.76 110.40 23.11
N SER A 889 -43.00 110.45 24.21
CA SER A 889 -42.46 111.68 24.83
C SER A 889 -41.44 111.21 25.88
N GLU A 890 -40.14 111.39 25.62
CA GLU A 890 -39.35 112.49 26.22
C GLU A 890 -38.92 112.19 27.68
N ASN A 891 -37.64 111.87 27.87
CA ASN A 891 -36.72 112.90 28.36
C ASN A 891 -35.25 112.47 28.25
N SER A 892 -34.39 113.45 28.02
CA SER A 892 -32.94 113.33 27.89
C SER A 892 -32.23 113.63 29.21
N HIS A 893 -31.22 112.82 29.56
CA HIS A 893 -29.95 113.15 30.23
C HIS A 893 -29.22 111.81 30.45
N GLY A 894 -27.91 111.65 30.26
CA GLY A 894 -26.90 112.55 29.72
C GLY A 894 -25.65 111.74 29.32
N THR A 895 -24.55 112.44 29.07
CA THR A 895 -23.14 112.03 29.10
C THR A 895 -22.80 110.63 29.70
N GLU A 896 -21.85 109.86 29.18
CA GLU A 896 -20.57 110.33 28.63
C GLU A 896 -19.83 109.32 27.72
N TYR A 897 -19.04 109.91 26.80
CA TYR A 897 -17.73 109.47 26.31
C TYR A 897 -17.51 108.14 25.54
N SER A 898 -17.12 108.35 24.26
CA SER A 898 -16.10 107.61 23.49
C SER A 898 -16.30 106.09 23.21
N GLY A 899 -16.11 105.61 21.99
CA GLY A 899 -15.70 106.33 20.80
C GLY A 899 -15.47 105.38 19.62
N ARG A 900 -16.24 105.63 18.56
CA ARG A 900 -15.79 105.82 17.18
C ARG A 900 -14.98 104.68 16.50
N VAL A 901 -15.53 104.04 15.45
CA VAL A 901 -15.55 104.49 14.02
C VAL A 901 -14.23 104.07 13.33
N ASP A 902 -14.16 103.50 12.13
CA ASP A 902 -15.15 103.21 11.08
C ASP A 902 -14.66 102.00 10.24
N THR A 903 -15.51 101.05 9.85
CA THR A 903 -16.21 100.94 8.54
C THR A 903 -15.38 100.97 7.24
N ILE A 904 -15.59 99.91 6.44
CA ILE A 904 -15.80 99.90 4.97
C ILE A 904 -14.59 99.85 4.00
N SER A 905 -14.81 99.05 2.93
CA SER A 905 -14.16 99.05 1.60
C SER A 905 -12.77 98.40 1.43
N SER A 906 -12.45 97.75 0.30
CA SER A 906 -13.29 97.30 -0.83
C SER A 906 -12.48 96.52 -1.87
N LYS A 907 -13.16 95.68 -2.69
CA LYS A 907 -12.83 95.34 -4.12
C LYS A 907 -11.48 94.63 -4.35
N GLN A 908 -11.22 93.85 -5.41
CA GLN A 908 -11.90 93.17 -6.51
C GLN A 908 -10.75 92.52 -7.32
N ALA A 909 -10.98 91.35 -7.94
CA ALA A 909 -10.51 90.98 -9.30
C ALA A 909 -8.98 90.92 -9.62
N SER A 910 -8.46 90.08 -10.53
CA SER A 910 -9.01 88.94 -11.30
C SER A 910 -7.91 88.28 -12.15
N ARG A 911 -8.10 86.99 -12.52
CA ARG A 911 -7.73 86.36 -13.83
C ARG A 911 -6.23 86.39 -14.26
N LEU A 912 -5.55 85.24 -14.43
CA LEU A 912 -5.55 84.29 -15.58
C LEU A 912 -4.17 84.31 -16.28
N SER A 913 -3.57 83.14 -16.49
CA SER A 913 -2.81 82.82 -17.71
C SER A 913 -2.48 81.31 -17.78
N ILE A 914 -2.24 80.83 -19.00
CA ILE A 914 -2.29 79.43 -19.44
C ILE A 914 -1.16 79.21 -20.47
N CYS A 915 -0.62 77.98 -20.56
CA CYS A 915 0.24 77.48 -21.66
C CYS A 915 1.66 78.09 -21.81
N THR A 916 2.65 77.51 -22.52
CA THR A 916 2.67 76.38 -23.49
C THR A 916 4.11 75.80 -23.68
N THR A 917 4.23 74.52 -24.13
CA THR A 917 5.23 73.97 -25.11
C THR A 917 6.76 73.95 -24.80
N THR A 918 7.63 73.03 -25.29
CA THR A 918 7.55 71.74 -26.04
C THR A 918 8.93 71.05 -26.14
N THR A 919 8.98 69.73 -26.43
CA THR A 919 10.03 68.96 -27.19
C THR A 919 11.47 68.89 -26.61
N SER A 920 12.33 67.88 -26.81
CA SER A 920 12.38 66.63 -27.64
C SER A 920 13.65 65.79 -27.26
N SER A 921 13.87 64.50 -27.59
CA SER A 921 13.02 63.34 -27.93
C SER A 921 13.89 62.09 -28.30
N ARG A 922 13.39 60.84 -28.13
CA ARG A 922 13.79 59.57 -28.83
C ARG A 922 15.15 58.92 -28.45
N ASN A 923 15.39 57.60 -28.55
CA ASN A 923 14.64 56.42 -29.05
C ASN A 923 15.16 55.14 -28.31
N THR A 924 14.32 54.17 -27.89
CA THR A 924 14.08 52.80 -28.48
C THR A 924 15.32 51.88 -28.54
N ASP A 925 15.30 50.57 -28.29
CA ASP A 925 14.28 49.49 -28.24
C ASP A 925 14.73 48.45 -27.18
N SER A 926 13.97 47.51 -26.58
CA SER A 926 12.53 47.14 -26.45
C SER A 926 12.42 46.21 -25.18
N SER A 927 11.37 45.47 -24.81
CA SER A 927 10.04 45.13 -25.38
C SER A 927 9.02 44.72 -24.28
N ASP A 928 7.75 44.77 -24.68
CA ASP A 928 6.46 44.26 -24.17
C ASP A 928 6.45 43.02 -23.22
N ASP A 929 5.51 42.83 -22.27
CA ASP A 929 4.34 43.66 -21.95
C ASP A 929 3.74 43.50 -20.53
N ILE A 930 3.01 44.54 -20.11
CA ILE A 930 1.90 44.60 -19.11
C ILE A 930 2.12 44.12 -17.65
N ALA A 931 2.07 45.10 -16.75
CA ALA A 931 1.96 44.95 -15.29
C ALA A 931 0.51 44.77 -14.80
N LYS A 932 0.32 44.38 -13.51
CA LYS A 932 -0.37 45.25 -12.50
C LYS A 932 -0.59 44.64 -11.09
N SER A 933 -0.61 45.59 -10.14
CA SER A 933 -1.45 45.72 -8.92
C SER A 933 -1.39 44.71 -7.75
N PHE A 934 -1.02 45.29 -6.61
CA PHE A 934 -1.52 45.04 -5.25
C PHE A 934 -3.00 44.63 -5.12
N ASP A 935 -3.27 43.83 -4.08
CA ASP A 935 -4.46 43.76 -3.19
C ASP A 935 -5.76 44.49 -3.64
N ASN A 936 -6.95 43.89 -3.63
CA ASN A 936 -7.50 43.03 -2.57
C ASN A 936 -8.87 42.42 -3.00
N ARG A 937 -9.22 41.24 -2.47
CA ARG A 937 -10.59 40.70 -2.25
C ARG A 937 -11.58 40.37 -3.41
N MET A 938 -12.02 39.09 -3.37
CA MET A 938 -13.38 38.53 -3.59
C MET A 938 -13.79 37.88 -4.94
N SER A 939 -14.64 36.83 -4.80
CA SER A 939 -15.25 35.96 -5.85
C SER A 939 -14.28 35.07 -6.65
N ALA A 940 -14.60 33.86 -7.13
CA ALA A 940 -15.69 32.88 -6.92
C ALA A 940 -15.14 31.51 -7.42
N GLY A 941 -15.67 30.31 -7.15
CA GLY A 941 -16.86 29.85 -6.45
C GLY A 941 -17.34 28.50 -7.03
N LEU A 942 -17.69 27.55 -6.12
CA LEU A 942 -18.64 26.44 -6.30
C LEU A 942 -18.36 25.35 -7.37
N SER A 943 -18.69 24.06 -7.21
CA SER A 943 -19.23 23.27 -6.08
C SER A 943 -19.37 21.78 -6.47
N VAL A 944 -19.57 20.93 -5.46
CA VAL A 944 -20.43 19.71 -5.35
C VAL A 944 -19.72 18.78 -4.33
N ILE A 945 -20.09 18.75 -3.04
CA ILE A 945 -21.23 18.02 -2.40
C ILE A 945 -21.03 16.49 -2.51
N LEU A 946 -21.08 15.64 -1.47
CA LEU A 946 -21.06 15.74 0.02
C LEU A 946 -20.97 14.25 0.54
N ILE A 947 -21.24 13.96 1.83
CA ILE A 947 -21.43 12.60 2.44
C ILE A 947 -20.10 11.83 2.67
N ASP A 948 -19.70 11.29 3.84
CA ASP A 948 -20.33 11.11 5.17
C ASP A 948 -19.31 11.04 6.35
N PHE A 949 -19.80 11.21 7.59
CA PHE A 949 -19.25 10.68 8.87
C PHE A 949 -20.17 9.49 9.31
N PRO A 950 -19.87 8.57 10.28
CA PRO A 950 -19.00 8.74 11.46
C PRO A 950 -18.20 7.50 12.03
N GLY A 951 -17.25 7.77 12.95
CA GLY A 951 -16.85 6.86 14.05
C GLY A 951 -15.99 5.62 13.70
N SER A 952 -15.41 4.87 14.65
CA SER A 952 -15.06 5.13 16.07
C SER A 952 -14.07 4.05 16.56
N LYS A 953 -13.23 4.34 17.58
CA LYS A 953 -12.39 3.36 18.34
C LYS A 953 -11.29 2.65 17.50
N ALA A 954 -10.30 1.95 18.06
CA ALA A 954 -9.45 2.18 19.24
C ALA A 954 -8.24 1.22 19.17
N ALA A 955 -7.15 1.56 19.87
CA ALA A 955 -6.13 0.66 20.45
C ALA A 955 -5.26 -0.26 19.53
N ALA A 956 -3.95 0.03 19.60
CA ALA A 956 -2.84 -0.90 19.92
C ALA A 956 -2.33 -1.96 18.91
N GLY A 957 -1.02 -2.25 19.02
CA GLY A 957 -0.39 -3.47 18.49
C GLY A 957 0.97 -3.26 17.80
N LYS A 958 2.07 -3.39 18.53
CA LYS A 958 3.44 -3.43 17.95
C LYS A 958 3.87 -4.87 17.62
N SER A 959 4.58 -4.99 16.49
CA SER A 959 5.81 -5.78 16.26
C SER A 959 5.85 -7.32 16.36
N THR A 960 6.21 -7.91 15.21
CA THR A 960 7.40 -8.76 14.94
C THR A 960 7.39 -10.31 14.97
N LYS A 961 8.02 -10.83 13.89
CA LYS A 961 8.81 -12.07 13.74
C LYS A 961 8.08 -13.42 13.65
N LYS A 962 7.91 -13.90 12.42
CA LYS A 962 8.96 -14.74 11.81
C LYS A 962 9.18 -14.34 10.35
#